data_AF-A0AAN6P3W8-F1
#
_entry.id   AF-A0AAN6P3W8-F1
#
_cell.length_a   1.000
_cell.length_b   1.000
_cell.length_c   1.000
_cell.angle_alpha   90.00
_cell.angle_beta   90.00
_cell.angle_gamma   90.00
#
_symmetry.space_group_name_H-M   'P 1'
#
loop_
_entity.id
_entity.type
_entity.pdbx_description
1 polymer ?
#
loop_
_entity_poly.entity_id
_entity_poly.type
_entity_poly.pdbx_seq_one_letter_code
_entity_poly.pdbx_strand_id
1 'polypeptide(L)'
;MSQRLHNTEGWEDDKGQEQSRPAPLQQITAATAMSATRMPAPGLPAAPATGFADTETSAGVDNITTSLSVCVQSPKQVENLYYNVRMSPGHIRLLQLLPSENEDAAIHCRLFYTTLDSKGTRLYEALSYVWGSEDKPCSIFIDGYNLAVGKNLYAALLHLRDNSVQRTIWIDAICINQGDNEEKGHQVQSMAKIYAKASRVIVWLGEEVAGSDQALEEIRIAAKLSTRRLDDNAGILTLLQRPWFQRIWVLQEVAAARHILIKCGSAEVDGFAFCSGLNALNVSNELPAGLRARILSVTYLIRDAIFRPKYTTSQSDNFSLDIRPLGELIEMYHTREATDRRDKVYALLGMSSDNPTAAGLFADYKISWKQLFNKLIHFFLSELVSVDLSDDKEIAAIEGKGCILGEVSSVKRNATWEDRQDVTITWRNAPSYICVKEAWVPCWTLPTTVKSIQKGDVVCLLQGATRPTILRPYNDHWAVIMIAVSPAGDPQATTRDIKWSELLQSITVFPHNFLLIWDWDINPDRQQDKNNHDYFASIPEHSKTGLEGCLDAATRIRNVRLVLQEVKQYGVAVKNLREETAVLERALGTEDLEKEDAKETMVNQLIEDKGQWTLLCLAAGNGHETVVKLLLDTGKVNLHREELQTALWLAAQKGYKGIVQMLLDTGKVNVGAKDEDGQTALHRAAITGHEVVVQLLFDTVEVDLHSTELQKVLHWAAENGQEAVVKLLLDSGKVDVGAKDENGQTALHMAAENGHEAVVKLLLDTGKVDADPKDGSGQTALHWAAKNGHEAVVKLLLDTSKVDADPKDRSGQTALHWAAKNGHEAVVKLLLDTSKVNADPKDIDGRTALYTAVENGHEAVVKLLLDTGKVDADPKDRSGQTALYMAAENGHKAVVKLLLDTGKVDADPKDWAGQTALYRAARNGHEAVVKLLLDTGKVDADLKDWQGRTGLYIAARNGHEAVVKLLLDTGKVDADPKDWAGRTALYMAARNGHEAVIKLLSPAS
;
A
#
# COMPACT_ATOMS: atom_id res chain seq x y z
N MET A 1 -38.42 -47.53 -17.28
CA MET A 1 -38.19 -47.18 -18.70
C MET A 1 -36.86 -46.43 -18.72
N SER A 2 -35.76 -47.03 -19.15
CA SER A 2 -35.40 -47.41 -20.53
C SER A 2 -34.87 -46.17 -21.30
N GLN A 3 -33.65 -46.16 -21.86
CA GLN A 3 -32.68 -47.25 -21.98
C GLN A 3 -31.22 -46.75 -21.96
N ARG A 4 -30.31 -47.65 -21.57
CA ARG A 4 -28.85 -47.48 -21.70
C ARG A 4 -28.46 -47.48 -23.18
N LEU A 5 -27.33 -46.83 -23.51
CA LEU A 5 -26.47 -47.24 -24.62
C LEU A 5 -25.21 -47.93 -24.09
N HIS A 6 -24.62 -48.75 -24.94
CA HIS A 6 -23.50 -49.65 -24.67
C HIS A 6 -22.79 -49.96 -25.99
N ASN A 7 -21.61 -50.58 -25.89
CA ASN A 7 -20.79 -51.11 -27.00
C ASN A 7 -20.14 -50.06 -27.93
N THR A 8 -19.10 -50.39 -28.70
CA THR A 8 -17.76 -50.98 -28.45
C THR A 8 -17.13 -51.28 -29.81
N GLU A 9 -15.79 -51.37 -29.87
CA GLU A 9 -15.00 -51.80 -31.05
C GLU A 9 -15.11 -50.87 -32.29
N GLY A 10 -14.17 -50.85 -33.24
CA GLY A 10 -12.88 -51.56 -33.36
C GLY A 10 -12.50 -51.78 -34.83
N TRP A 11 -11.25 -52.19 -35.10
CA TRP A 11 -10.58 -52.47 -36.42
C TRP A 11 -9.69 -51.28 -36.91
N GLU A 12 -8.37 -51.43 -37.12
CA GLU A 12 -7.57 -52.29 -38.04
C GLU A 12 -7.49 -51.72 -39.48
N ASP A 13 -6.36 -51.72 -40.23
CA ASP A 13 -4.92 -51.82 -39.94
C ASP A 13 -4.11 -51.43 -41.23
N ASP A 14 -2.81 -51.74 -41.32
CA ASP A 14 -1.93 -51.83 -42.53
C ASP A 14 -1.28 -50.55 -43.13
N LYS A 15 -0.05 -50.54 -43.70
CA LYS A 15 1.17 -51.43 -43.61
C LYS A 15 2.41 -50.77 -44.29
N GLY A 16 3.65 -51.25 -44.01
CA GLY A 16 4.90 -50.99 -44.76
C GLY A 16 5.98 -50.17 -43.99
N GLN A 17 7.16 -50.68 -43.60
CA GLN A 17 8.37 -51.17 -44.35
C GLN A 17 9.22 -50.02 -44.99
N GLU A 18 10.56 -49.95 -44.93
CA GLU A 18 11.58 -50.82 -44.28
C GLU A 18 12.98 -50.14 -44.04
N GLN A 19 13.80 -50.75 -43.17
CA GLN A 19 15.29 -50.79 -43.02
C GLN A 19 16.18 -49.68 -43.69
N SER A 20 17.21 -49.10 -43.02
CA SER A 20 18.45 -49.83 -42.65
C SER A 20 19.52 -48.95 -41.90
N ARG A 21 20.68 -49.56 -41.59
CA ARG A 21 21.88 -49.10 -40.80
C ARG A 21 22.87 -48.21 -41.61
N PRO A 22 23.94 -47.55 -41.06
CA PRO A 22 24.83 -48.02 -39.97
C PRO A 22 25.48 -46.98 -39.01
N ALA A 23 26.38 -47.46 -38.15
CA ALA A 23 27.35 -46.70 -37.36
C ALA A 23 28.80 -46.93 -37.87
N PRO A 24 29.80 -46.17 -37.39
CA PRO A 24 31.02 -46.86 -36.92
C PRO A 24 31.67 -46.26 -35.63
N LEU A 25 32.86 -46.79 -35.31
CA LEU A 25 33.55 -46.81 -34.01
C LEU A 25 34.46 -45.60 -33.66
N GLN A 26 35.04 -45.67 -32.46
CA GLN A 26 35.89 -44.69 -31.79
C GLN A 26 37.38 -44.67 -32.25
N GLN A 27 38.10 -43.66 -31.74
CA GLN A 27 39.43 -43.73 -31.06
C GLN A 27 40.76 -43.35 -31.78
N ILE A 28 41.60 -42.67 -30.97
CA ILE A 28 43.09 -42.75 -30.85
C ILE A 28 44.04 -41.73 -31.56
N THR A 29 44.42 -40.72 -30.75
CA THR A 29 45.78 -40.13 -30.49
C THR A 29 46.61 -39.28 -31.51
N ALA A 30 47.12 -38.15 -30.99
CA ALA A 30 48.53 -37.64 -31.05
C ALA A 30 49.14 -37.14 -32.39
N ALA A 31 50.11 -36.21 -32.43
CA ALA A 31 50.63 -35.22 -31.45
C ALA A 31 51.58 -34.15 -32.12
N THR A 32 51.94 -33.11 -31.36
CA THR A 32 53.19 -32.29 -31.42
C THR A 32 53.58 -31.43 -32.66
N ALA A 33 53.45 -30.11 -32.47
CA ALA A 33 54.55 -29.12 -32.33
C ALA A 33 55.34 -28.50 -33.53
N MET A 34 55.44 -27.15 -33.47
CA MET A 34 56.52 -26.26 -33.95
C MET A 34 56.75 -26.11 -35.48
N SER A 35 57.11 -24.95 -36.05
CA SER A 35 57.55 -23.62 -35.54
C SER A 35 57.05 -22.49 -36.52
N ALA A 36 57.45 -21.21 -36.57
CA ALA A 36 58.61 -20.46 -36.06
C ALA A 36 58.38 -18.92 -35.96
N THR A 37 59.44 -18.13 -36.17
CA THR A 37 59.59 -16.65 -36.21
C THR A 37 58.86 -15.96 -37.40
N ARG A 38 58.72 -14.62 -37.53
CA ARG A 38 59.60 -13.49 -37.12
C ARG A 38 58.87 -12.12 -37.14
N MET A 39 59.44 -11.13 -36.43
CA MET A 39 59.06 -9.69 -36.44
C MET A 39 59.67 -8.94 -37.67
N PRO A 40 59.23 -7.71 -38.05
CA PRO A 40 59.62 -6.48 -37.32
C PRO A 40 58.64 -5.27 -37.36
N ALA A 41 59.03 -4.19 -36.66
CA ALA A 41 58.52 -2.80 -36.73
C ALA A 41 59.66 -1.88 -37.31
N PRO A 42 59.74 -0.52 -37.17
CA PRO A 42 58.87 0.48 -36.51
C PRO A 42 58.63 1.80 -37.32
N GLY A 43 58.00 2.82 -36.69
CA GLY A 43 57.92 4.19 -37.23
C GLY A 43 57.32 5.24 -36.28
N LEU A 44 58.15 6.18 -35.81
CA LEU A 44 57.85 7.44 -35.06
C LEU A 44 58.77 8.54 -35.67
N PRO A 45 58.70 9.86 -35.31
CA PRO A 45 57.90 10.55 -34.28
C PRO A 45 57.17 11.84 -34.80
N ALA A 46 56.49 12.59 -33.90
CA ALA A 46 56.76 14.03 -33.62
C ALA A 46 55.63 14.75 -32.83
N ALA A 47 56.04 15.74 -32.03
CA ALA A 47 55.27 16.81 -31.37
C ALA A 47 56.20 18.08 -31.37
N PRO A 48 55.87 19.27 -30.79
CA PRO A 48 54.76 19.66 -29.92
C PRO A 48 54.19 21.09 -30.17
N ALA A 49 53.43 21.65 -29.18
CA ALA A 49 53.60 23.01 -28.59
C ALA A 49 52.36 23.94 -28.47
N THR A 50 51.96 24.19 -27.21
CA THR A 50 51.57 25.49 -26.57
C THR A 50 50.45 26.41 -27.11
N GLY A 51 49.51 26.78 -26.23
CA GLY A 51 48.65 27.98 -26.37
C GLY A 51 47.58 28.16 -25.26
N PHE A 52 47.80 29.08 -24.31
CA PHE A 52 46.77 29.69 -23.42
C PHE A 52 45.94 30.71 -24.24
N ALA A 53 44.75 31.26 -23.89
CA ALA A 53 43.84 31.24 -22.72
C ALA A 53 42.49 31.89 -23.17
N ASP A 54 41.29 31.75 -22.57
CA ASP A 54 40.72 30.80 -21.58
C ASP A 54 39.25 30.44 -22.03
N THR A 55 38.08 30.57 -21.38
CA THR A 55 37.58 31.12 -20.07
C THR A 55 36.16 30.58 -19.73
N GLU A 56 35.86 30.39 -18.43
CA GLU A 56 34.57 30.27 -17.70
C GLU A 56 33.35 29.40 -18.15
N THR A 57 32.82 28.66 -17.16
CA THR A 57 31.42 28.18 -16.97
C THR A 57 30.77 27.15 -17.91
N SER A 58 30.88 25.87 -17.56
CA SER A 58 29.78 25.11 -16.90
C SER A 58 30.22 23.65 -16.61
N ALA A 59 29.64 23.01 -15.59
CA ALA A 59 30.07 21.70 -15.11
C ALA A 59 29.17 20.56 -15.62
N GLY A 60 29.68 19.77 -16.56
CA GLY A 60 29.19 18.43 -16.86
C GLY A 60 30.10 17.38 -16.21
N VAL A 61 29.53 16.33 -15.59
CA VAL A 61 30.29 15.25 -14.98
C VAL A 61 30.28 14.04 -15.91
N ASP A 62 31.32 13.90 -16.73
CA ASP A 62 31.53 12.73 -17.57
C ASP A 62 32.06 11.53 -16.76
N ASN A 63 31.63 10.33 -17.16
CA ASN A 63 31.98 9.08 -16.49
C ASN A 63 33.46 8.73 -16.65
N ILE A 64 34.24 8.79 -15.57
CA ILE A 64 35.58 8.17 -15.52
C ILE A 64 35.43 6.71 -15.11
N THR A 65 35.61 5.80 -16.07
CA THR A 65 35.83 4.37 -15.81
C THR A 65 37.23 4.13 -15.28
N THR A 66 37.45 4.38 -13.98
CA THR A 66 38.70 4.05 -13.30
C THR A 66 38.92 2.54 -13.30
N SER A 67 39.87 2.07 -14.12
CA SER A 67 40.31 0.69 -14.07
C SER A 67 41.06 0.43 -12.77
N LEU A 68 40.58 -0.56 -12.00
CA LEU A 68 41.25 -1.04 -10.79
C LEU A 68 42.60 -1.67 -11.15
N SER A 69 43.64 -0.84 -11.19
CA SER A 69 45.01 -1.27 -11.40
C SER A 69 45.50 -2.07 -10.19
N VAL A 70 45.41 -3.39 -10.28
CA VAL A 70 46.08 -4.31 -9.35
C VAL A 70 47.56 -3.91 -9.27
N CYS A 71 48.08 -3.66 -8.07
CA CYS A 71 49.46 -3.23 -7.88
C CYS A 71 50.43 -4.34 -8.31
N VAL A 72 50.96 -4.24 -9.54
CA VAL A 72 51.78 -5.29 -10.17
C VAL A 72 53.15 -5.41 -9.49
N GLN A 73 53.23 -6.25 -8.46
CA GLN A 73 54.48 -6.89 -8.07
C GLN A 73 54.95 -7.81 -9.21
N SER A 74 56.26 -8.13 -9.25
CA SER A 74 56.76 -9.08 -10.25
C SER A 74 56.12 -10.47 -10.05
N PRO A 75 55.53 -11.12 -11.08
CA PRO A 75 54.75 -12.35 -10.90
C PRO A 75 55.48 -13.42 -10.10
N LYS A 76 56.77 -13.60 -10.37
CA LYS A 76 57.66 -14.58 -9.72
C LYS A 76 57.70 -14.51 -8.19
N GLN A 77 57.45 -13.36 -7.58
CA GLN A 77 57.44 -13.24 -6.10
C GLN A 77 56.12 -13.73 -5.50
N VAL A 78 54.99 -13.42 -6.14
CA VAL A 78 53.66 -13.88 -5.72
C VAL A 78 53.45 -15.35 -6.09
N GLU A 79 53.91 -15.77 -7.27
CA GLU A 79 53.94 -17.18 -7.70
C GLU A 79 54.65 -18.03 -6.63
N ASN A 80 55.88 -17.68 -6.25
CA ASN A 80 56.68 -18.44 -5.27
C ASN A 80 56.01 -18.61 -3.89
N LEU A 81 55.16 -17.66 -3.46
CA LEU A 81 54.43 -17.76 -2.19
C LEU A 81 53.36 -18.88 -2.22
N TYR A 82 52.77 -19.13 -3.39
CA TYR A 82 51.68 -20.10 -3.56
C TYR A 82 52.09 -21.37 -4.34
N TYR A 83 53.28 -21.40 -4.97
CA TYR A 83 53.70 -22.38 -5.99
C TYR A 83 53.71 -23.85 -5.54
N ASN A 84 53.97 -24.10 -4.26
CA ASN A 84 54.47 -25.42 -3.82
C ASN A 84 53.42 -26.54 -3.76
N VAL A 85 52.10 -26.24 -3.72
CA VAL A 85 51.03 -27.26 -3.78
C VAL A 85 49.79 -26.69 -4.46
N ARG A 86 49.27 -27.36 -5.51
CA ARG A 86 47.89 -27.13 -6.00
C ARG A 86 46.90 -27.48 -4.89
N MET A 87 46.12 -26.51 -4.42
CA MET A 87 45.16 -26.70 -3.34
C MET A 87 44.16 -27.80 -3.68
N SER A 88 44.16 -28.88 -2.91
CA SER A 88 43.18 -29.95 -3.02
C SER A 88 41.87 -29.55 -2.33
N PRO A 89 40.70 -30.06 -2.77
CA PRO A 89 39.43 -29.78 -2.11
C PRO A 89 39.46 -30.03 -0.59
N GLY A 90 38.69 -29.23 0.15
CA GLY A 90 38.62 -29.30 1.62
C GLY A 90 39.84 -28.78 2.38
N HIS A 91 40.87 -28.27 1.70
CA HIS A 91 42.05 -27.65 2.32
C HIS A 91 41.97 -26.12 2.27
N ILE A 92 42.56 -25.46 3.28
CA ILE A 92 42.70 -24.00 3.35
C ILE A 92 44.12 -23.62 3.77
N ARG A 93 44.54 -22.39 3.45
CA ARG A 93 45.72 -21.76 4.06
C ARG A 93 45.33 -20.99 5.32
N LEU A 94 46.26 -20.85 6.27
CA LEU A 94 46.14 -20.04 7.48
C LEU A 94 47.41 -19.22 7.65
N LEU A 95 47.25 -17.97 8.12
CA LEU A 95 48.33 -17.05 8.43
C LEU A 95 48.65 -17.13 9.93
N GLN A 96 49.91 -17.40 10.26
CA GLN A 96 50.46 -17.32 11.61
C GLN A 96 51.19 -15.98 11.75
N LEU A 97 50.56 -15.03 12.42
CA LEU A 97 51.15 -13.74 12.79
C LEU A 97 52.12 -13.93 13.96
N LEU A 98 53.35 -13.45 13.82
CA LEU A 98 54.41 -13.63 14.80
C LEU A 98 54.48 -12.45 15.79
N PRO A 99 54.79 -12.71 17.07
CA PRO A 99 54.86 -11.67 18.09
C PRO A 99 56.10 -10.78 17.94
N SER A 100 56.05 -9.57 18.51
CA SER A 100 57.21 -8.68 18.60
C SER A 100 57.12 -7.75 19.81
N GLU A 101 58.24 -7.54 20.52
CA GLU A 101 58.32 -6.62 21.66
C GLU A 101 58.31 -5.12 21.25
N ASN A 102 58.46 -4.83 19.96
CA ASN A 102 58.44 -3.47 19.42
C ASN A 102 57.24 -3.29 18.49
N GLU A 103 56.36 -2.35 18.83
CA GLU A 103 55.14 -2.04 18.08
C GLU A 103 55.45 -1.48 16.67
N ASP A 104 56.57 -0.76 16.50
CA ASP A 104 57.04 -0.25 15.20
C ASP A 104 57.74 -1.33 14.34
N ALA A 105 57.96 -2.55 14.84
CA ALA A 105 58.67 -3.59 14.09
C ALA A 105 57.87 -4.07 12.87
N ALA A 106 58.58 -4.43 11.79
CA ALA A 106 57.97 -5.01 10.59
C ALA A 106 57.09 -6.22 10.93
N ILE A 107 55.95 -6.35 10.26
CA ILE A 107 55.01 -7.45 10.49
C ILE A 107 55.54 -8.71 9.80
N HIS A 108 55.93 -9.69 10.61
CA HIS A 108 56.38 -11.01 10.16
C HIS A 108 55.31 -12.07 10.41
N CYS A 109 55.10 -12.92 9.40
CA CYS A 109 54.10 -13.97 9.38
C CYS A 109 54.67 -15.27 8.76
N ARG A 110 53.94 -16.36 8.96
CA ARG A 110 54.11 -17.64 8.27
C ARG A 110 52.79 -18.11 7.66
N LEU A 111 52.82 -18.72 6.48
CA LEU A 111 51.66 -19.30 5.81
C LEU A 111 51.74 -20.84 5.89
N PHE A 112 50.67 -21.49 6.34
CA PHE A 112 50.60 -22.95 6.41
C PHE A 112 49.24 -23.49 5.98
N TYR A 113 49.17 -24.80 5.73
CA TYR A 113 47.99 -25.47 5.17
C TYR A 113 47.29 -26.33 6.25
N THR A 114 45.96 -26.43 6.19
CA THR A 114 45.18 -27.33 7.06
C THR A 114 43.93 -27.86 6.35
N THR A 115 43.33 -28.92 6.89
CA THR A 115 42.07 -29.50 6.40
C THR A 115 40.87 -29.00 7.20
N LEU A 116 39.83 -28.57 6.50
CA LEU A 116 38.59 -28.11 7.11
C LEU A 116 37.88 -29.20 7.91
N ASP A 117 38.08 -30.48 7.59
CA ASP A 117 37.30 -31.60 8.15
C ASP A 117 38.01 -32.39 9.27
N SER A 118 39.05 -31.79 9.84
CA SER A 118 39.62 -32.23 11.12
C SER A 118 38.58 -32.12 12.25
N LYS A 119 38.40 -33.19 13.04
CA LYS A 119 37.45 -33.25 14.17
C LYS A 119 37.95 -32.55 15.45
N GLY A 120 38.89 -31.62 15.30
CA GLY A 120 39.64 -31.00 16.41
C GLY A 120 38.98 -29.74 16.99
N THR A 121 39.57 -29.27 18.09
CA THR A 121 39.26 -27.96 18.68
C THR A 121 39.67 -26.84 17.70
N ARG A 122 38.93 -25.73 17.68
CA ARG A 122 39.10 -24.67 16.66
C ARG A 122 40.48 -23.99 16.77
N LEU A 123 41.29 -24.06 15.71
CA LEU A 123 42.72 -23.67 15.72
C LEU A 123 43.03 -22.24 15.22
N TYR A 124 42.04 -21.49 14.74
CA TYR A 124 42.23 -20.18 14.11
C TYR A 124 41.07 -19.21 14.33
N GLU A 125 41.34 -17.92 14.18
CA GLU A 125 40.37 -16.82 14.10
C GLU A 125 40.19 -16.39 12.65
N ALA A 126 39.10 -15.69 12.28
CA ALA A 126 38.93 -15.19 10.91
C ALA A 126 38.70 -13.67 10.89
N LEU A 127 39.31 -12.96 9.93
CA LEU A 127 39.24 -11.50 9.82
C LEU A 127 38.21 -11.05 8.77
N SER A 128 37.14 -10.42 9.24
CA SER A 128 36.19 -9.66 8.42
C SER A 128 36.60 -8.19 8.41
N TYR A 129 37.00 -7.66 7.26
CA TYR A 129 37.52 -6.29 7.11
C TYR A 129 37.27 -5.76 5.69
N VAL A 130 37.40 -4.44 5.52
CA VAL A 130 37.31 -3.78 4.21
C VAL A 130 38.67 -3.80 3.51
N TRP A 131 38.72 -4.30 2.28
CA TRP A 131 39.93 -4.24 1.44
C TRP A 131 40.31 -2.77 1.16
N GLY A 132 41.61 -2.45 1.24
CA GLY A 132 42.09 -1.06 1.33
C GLY A 132 41.93 -0.19 0.09
N SER A 133 41.94 1.13 0.33
CA SER A 133 41.85 2.27 -0.59
C SER A 133 43.05 2.42 -1.54
N GLU A 134 42.99 3.42 -2.43
CA GLU A 134 44.04 3.90 -3.36
C GLU A 134 45.35 4.38 -2.69
N ASP A 135 45.48 4.22 -1.37
CA ASP A 135 46.69 4.51 -0.60
C ASP A 135 47.86 3.63 -1.04
N LYS A 136 49.09 4.14 -0.85
CA LYS A 136 50.31 3.37 -1.11
C LYS A 136 50.33 2.08 -0.28
N PRO A 137 50.62 0.91 -0.87
CA PRO A 137 50.61 -0.36 -0.16
C PRO A 137 51.71 -0.44 0.89
N CYS A 138 51.41 -1.12 2.00
CA CYS A 138 52.34 -1.41 3.08
C CYS A 138 52.95 -2.81 2.89
N SER A 139 54.18 -3.03 3.36
CA SER A 139 54.86 -4.33 3.25
C SER A 139 54.73 -5.17 4.52
N ILE A 140 54.39 -6.44 4.36
CA ILE A 140 54.51 -7.49 5.39
C ILE A 140 55.40 -8.63 4.87
N PHE A 141 55.99 -9.41 5.77
CA PHE A 141 56.91 -10.50 5.41
C PHE A 141 56.31 -11.86 5.74
N ILE A 142 56.02 -12.69 4.73
CA ILE A 142 55.45 -14.04 4.89
C ILE A 142 56.50 -15.08 4.51
N ASP A 143 56.93 -15.90 5.49
CA ASP A 143 58.05 -16.88 5.36
C ASP A 143 59.31 -16.31 4.66
N GLY A 144 59.56 -15.01 4.86
CA GLY A 144 60.70 -14.27 4.29
C GLY A 144 60.41 -13.47 3.00
N TYR A 145 59.26 -13.69 2.35
CA TYR A 145 58.87 -12.96 1.15
C TYR A 145 58.08 -11.69 1.49
N ASN A 146 58.37 -10.57 0.80
CA ASN A 146 57.64 -9.30 0.96
C ASN A 146 56.33 -9.31 0.16
N LEU A 147 55.19 -9.33 0.87
CA LEU A 147 53.86 -9.15 0.30
C LEU A 147 53.37 -7.71 0.52
N ALA A 148 52.87 -7.09 -0.55
CA ALA A 148 52.19 -5.79 -0.49
C ALA A 148 50.74 -5.98 -0.03
N VAL A 149 50.31 -5.22 0.99
CA VAL A 149 48.93 -5.21 1.51
C VAL A 149 48.39 -3.78 1.63
N GLY A 150 47.08 -3.62 1.51
CA GLY A 150 46.42 -2.33 1.70
C GLY A 150 46.54 -1.83 3.14
N LYS A 151 46.62 -0.50 3.32
CA LYS A 151 46.82 0.17 4.62
C LYS A 151 45.86 -0.32 5.72
N ASN A 152 44.58 -0.55 5.40
CA ASN A 152 43.59 -1.04 6.37
C ASN A 152 43.87 -2.48 6.87
N LEU A 153 44.47 -3.34 6.03
CA LEU A 153 44.87 -4.68 6.45
C LEU A 153 46.17 -4.66 7.27
N TYR A 154 47.10 -3.76 6.94
CA TYR A 154 48.29 -3.54 7.75
C TYR A 154 47.94 -3.06 9.17
N ALA A 155 47.03 -2.08 9.27
CA ALA A 155 46.45 -1.61 10.52
C ALA A 155 45.78 -2.74 11.33
N ALA A 156 44.92 -3.55 10.69
CA ALA A 156 44.30 -4.69 11.33
C ALA A 156 45.32 -5.72 11.85
N LEU A 157 46.37 -6.01 11.09
CA LEU A 157 47.44 -6.93 11.50
C LEU A 157 48.30 -6.34 12.64
N LEU A 158 48.50 -5.02 12.67
CA LEU A 158 49.20 -4.34 13.75
C LEU A 158 48.42 -4.43 15.07
N HIS A 159 47.14 -4.04 15.06
CA HIS A 159 46.24 -4.13 16.22
C HIS A 159 45.88 -5.56 16.66
N LEU A 160 46.26 -6.58 15.87
CA LEU A 160 46.11 -7.99 16.22
C LEU A 160 47.45 -8.70 16.49
N ARG A 161 48.58 -8.01 16.45
CA ARG A 161 49.87 -8.56 16.89
C ARG A 161 49.97 -8.47 18.41
N ASP A 162 50.14 -9.61 19.07
CA ASP A 162 50.48 -9.67 20.50
C ASP A 162 52.00 -9.61 20.68
N ASN A 163 52.50 -9.06 21.78
CA ASN A 163 53.94 -8.91 22.02
C ASN A 163 54.63 -10.22 22.41
N SER A 164 53.86 -11.28 22.71
CA SER A 164 54.31 -12.54 23.29
C SER A 164 53.71 -13.81 22.67
N VAL A 165 52.50 -13.74 22.11
CA VAL A 165 51.74 -14.91 21.60
C VAL A 165 51.58 -14.87 20.08
N GLN A 166 51.99 -15.94 19.40
CA GLN A 166 51.72 -16.13 17.97
C GLN A 166 50.21 -16.33 17.71
N ARG A 167 49.67 -15.71 16.66
CA ARG A 167 48.23 -15.63 16.41
C ARG A 167 47.87 -16.26 15.07
N THR A 168 47.02 -17.30 15.08
CA THR A 168 46.59 -18.00 13.85
C THR A 168 45.29 -17.39 13.33
N ILE A 169 45.34 -16.81 12.14
CA ILE A 169 44.22 -16.08 11.54
C ILE A 169 44.01 -16.47 10.06
N TRP A 170 42.76 -16.53 9.63
CA TRP A 170 42.36 -16.65 8.22
C TRP A 170 41.98 -15.27 7.68
N ILE A 171 42.54 -14.92 6.52
CA ILE A 171 42.34 -13.62 5.86
C ILE A 171 42.20 -13.87 4.37
N ASP A 172 41.06 -13.52 3.78
CA ASP A 172 40.69 -13.80 2.38
C ASP A 172 41.78 -13.40 1.36
N ALA A 173 42.32 -12.18 1.45
CA ALA A 173 43.29 -11.61 0.52
C ALA A 173 44.71 -12.22 0.60
N ILE A 174 44.99 -13.05 1.62
CA ILE A 174 46.30 -13.71 1.83
C ILE A 174 46.17 -15.23 1.78
N CYS A 175 45.07 -15.80 2.28
CA CYS A 175 44.87 -17.24 2.35
C CYS A 175 44.35 -17.83 1.03
N ILE A 176 43.64 -17.04 0.22
CA ILE A 176 43.18 -17.40 -1.13
C ILE A 176 44.12 -16.75 -2.17
N ASN A 177 44.55 -17.51 -3.18
CA ASN A 177 45.27 -16.98 -4.33
C ASN A 177 44.31 -16.17 -5.22
N GLN A 178 44.28 -14.85 -5.03
CA GLN A 178 43.40 -13.94 -5.78
C GLN A 178 43.74 -13.86 -7.29
N GLY A 179 44.88 -14.40 -7.72
CA GLY A 179 45.26 -14.52 -9.14
C GLY A 179 44.73 -15.78 -9.83
N ASP A 180 44.15 -16.74 -9.09
CA ASP A 180 43.60 -17.99 -9.63
C ASP A 180 42.08 -18.02 -9.45
N ASN A 181 41.34 -17.78 -10.53
CA ASN A 181 39.86 -17.81 -10.54
C ASN A 181 39.26 -19.18 -10.19
N GLU A 182 39.99 -20.27 -10.39
CA GLU A 182 39.55 -21.63 -10.05
C GLU A 182 39.78 -21.91 -8.56
N GLU A 183 40.93 -21.51 -8.00
CA GLU A 183 41.13 -21.55 -6.54
C GLU A 183 40.15 -20.62 -5.83
N LYS A 184 39.98 -19.37 -6.31
CA LYS A 184 39.03 -18.39 -5.78
C LYS A 184 37.59 -18.94 -5.77
N GLY A 185 37.15 -19.57 -6.86
CA GLY A 185 35.83 -20.22 -6.94
C GLY A 185 35.61 -21.26 -5.84
N HIS A 186 36.53 -22.21 -5.69
CA HIS A 186 36.44 -23.28 -4.67
C HIS A 186 36.56 -22.76 -3.23
N GLN A 187 37.43 -21.77 -2.98
CA GLN A 187 37.59 -21.17 -1.65
C GLN A 187 36.38 -20.31 -1.27
N VAL A 188 35.78 -19.58 -2.22
CA VAL A 188 34.54 -18.82 -2.02
C VAL A 188 33.36 -19.72 -1.66
N GLN A 189 33.18 -20.85 -2.37
CA GLN A 189 32.20 -21.87 -2.00
C GLN A 189 32.45 -22.45 -0.59
N SER A 190 33.70 -22.39 -0.10
CA SER A 190 34.10 -22.84 1.23
C SER A 190 33.97 -21.76 2.33
N MET A 191 33.75 -20.47 2.00
CA MET A 191 33.80 -19.37 2.98
C MET A 191 32.84 -19.54 4.16
N ALA A 192 31.60 -19.97 3.92
CA ALA A 192 30.64 -20.26 4.99
C ALA A 192 31.18 -21.36 5.96
N LYS A 193 31.81 -22.42 5.41
CA LYS A 193 32.41 -23.52 6.17
C LYS A 193 33.66 -23.07 6.95
N ILE A 194 34.41 -22.11 6.42
CA ILE A 194 35.59 -21.49 7.06
C ILE A 194 35.15 -20.65 8.26
N TYR A 195 34.33 -19.62 8.04
CA TYR A 195 33.88 -18.71 9.09
C TYR A 195 33.08 -19.43 10.20
N ALA A 196 32.34 -20.50 9.90
CA ALA A 196 31.63 -21.31 10.90
C ALA A 196 32.54 -22.22 11.74
N LYS A 197 33.74 -22.55 11.25
CA LYS A 197 34.75 -23.34 11.99
C LYS A 197 35.77 -22.48 12.73
N ALA A 198 35.87 -21.18 12.44
CA ALA A 198 36.70 -20.22 13.19
C ALA A 198 36.33 -20.15 14.68
N SER A 199 37.33 -19.89 15.54
CA SER A 199 37.15 -19.75 16.99
C SER A 199 36.31 -18.52 17.35
N ARG A 200 36.65 -17.38 16.76
CA ARG A 200 35.83 -16.17 16.62
C ARG A 200 36.06 -15.55 15.25
N VAL A 201 35.13 -14.70 14.84
CA VAL A 201 35.29 -13.78 13.71
C VAL A 201 35.57 -12.40 14.28
N ILE A 202 36.60 -11.74 13.76
CA ILE A 202 37.01 -10.39 14.15
C ILE A 202 36.52 -9.45 13.05
N VAL A 203 35.64 -8.54 13.41
CA VAL A 203 35.15 -7.47 12.53
C VAL A 203 36.03 -6.24 12.77
N TRP A 204 36.85 -5.90 11.79
CA TRP A 204 37.71 -4.72 11.82
C TRP A 204 37.04 -3.57 11.05
N LEU A 205 36.57 -2.58 11.80
CA LEU A 205 35.90 -1.39 11.24
C LEU A 205 36.89 -0.30 10.78
N GLY A 206 38.20 -0.51 10.93
CA GLY A 206 39.24 0.47 10.61
C GLY A 206 39.75 1.26 11.81
N GLU A 207 40.69 2.16 11.53
CA GLU A 207 41.38 3.02 12.50
C GLU A 207 40.47 4.01 13.24
N GLU A 208 41.02 4.60 14.31
CA GLU A 208 40.38 5.65 15.12
C GLU A 208 40.28 6.95 14.30
N VAL A 209 39.06 7.33 13.92
CA VAL A 209 38.78 8.54 13.12
C VAL A 209 37.46 9.14 13.58
N ALA A 210 37.48 10.44 13.90
CA ALA A 210 36.30 11.22 14.32
C ALA A 210 35.55 10.64 15.53
N GLY A 211 36.27 10.12 16.54
CA GLY A 211 35.68 9.60 17.77
C GLY A 211 34.98 8.25 17.62
N SER A 212 35.33 7.47 16.59
CA SER A 212 34.75 6.14 16.31
C SER A 212 35.01 5.11 17.43
N ASP A 213 36.11 5.27 18.14
CA ASP A 213 36.54 4.53 19.33
C ASP A 213 35.60 4.83 20.52
N GLN A 214 35.42 6.10 20.86
CA GLN A 214 34.48 6.59 21.85
C GLN A 214 33.03 6.18 21.51
N ALA A 215 32.63 6.25 20.24
CA ALA A 215 31.32 5.80 19.79
C ALA A 215 31.11 4.28 19.99
N LEU A 216 32.15 3.45 19.79
CA LEU A 216 32.10 2.01 20.04
C LEU A 216 31.98 1.70 21.54
N GLU A 217 32.70 2.46 22.38
CA GLU A 217 32.60 2.40 23.84
C GLU A 217 31.24 2.87 24.36
N GLU A 218 30.64 3.90 23.77
CA GLU A 218 29.30 4.38 24.14
C GLU A 218 28.20 3.36 23.82
N ILE A 219 28.30 2.67 22.69
CA ILE A 219 27.44 1.53 22.37
C ILE A 219 27.62 0.42 23.42
N ARG A 220 28.86 0.10 23.82
CA ARG A 220 29.15 -0.89 24.88
C ARG A 220 28.57 -0.48 26.24
N ILE A 221 28.67 0.80 26.61
CA ILE A 221 28.09 1.35 27.84
C ILE A 221 26.56 1.29 27.80
N ALA A 222 25.93 1.67 26.68
CA ALA A 222 24.47 1.63 26.54
C ALA A 222 23.92 0.20 26.65
N ALA A 223 24.62 -0.78 26.08
CA ALA A 223 24.29 -2.21 26.20
C ALA A 223 24.21 -2.69 27.66
N LYS A 224 25.01 -2.10 28.55
CA LYS A 224 25.05 -2.42 29.99
C LYS A 224 24.00 -1.65 30.81
N LEU A 225 23.64 -0.44 30.41
CA LEU A 225 22.74 0.43 31.18
C LEU A 225 21.27 0.33 30.78
N SER A 226 20.96 -0.19 29.59
CA SER A 226 19.62 -0.41 29.03
C SER A 226 18.72 0.83 28.86
N THR A 227 19.09 1.98 29.44
CA THR A 227 18.43 3.28 29.24
C THR A 227 19.48 4.39 29.25
N ARG A 228 19.72 5.02 28.09
CA ARG A 228 20.49 6.26 27.98
C ARG A 228 20.04 7.00 26.72
N ARG A 229 19.57 8.24 26.85
CA ARG A 229 19.62 9.19 25.72
C ARG A 229 21.05 9.70 25.62
N LEU A 230 21.58 9.77 24.41
CA LEU A 230 22.77 10.55 24.09
C LEU A 230 22.31 11.91 23.55
N ASP A 231 23.05 12.96 23.91
CA ASP A 231 22.79 14.32 23.42
C ASP A 231 23.58 14.63 22.12
N ASP A 232 24.45 13.70 21.69
CA ASP A 232 25.14 13.71 20.39
C ASP A 232 25.22 12.28 19.83
N ASN A 233 24.68 12.07 18.62
CA ASN A 233 24.68 10.79 17.91
C ASN A 233 25.64 10.80 16.69
N ALA A 234 26.38 11.88 16.44
CA ALA A 234 27.18 12.05 15.23
C ALA A 234 28.29 11.00 15.08
N GLY A 235 29.06 10.72 16.14
CA GLY A 235 30.13 9.72 16.11
C GLY A 235 29.62 8.30 15.83
N ILE A 236 28.45 7.93 16.37
CA ILE A 236 27.79 6.65 16.11
C ILE A 236 27.29 6.59 14.66
N LEU A 237 26.73 7.67 14.12
CA LEU A 237 26.32 7.74 12.72
C LEU A 237 27.53 7.56 11.77
N THR A 238 28.65 8.24 12.03
CA THR A 238 29.89 8.09 11.25
C THR A 238 30.48 6.68 11.37
N LEU A 239 30.42 6.04 12.54
CA LEU A 239 30.84 4.64 12.73
C LEU A 239 29.99 3.67 11.88
N LEU A 240 28.66 3.84 11.88
CA LEU A 240 27.72 3.00 11.13
C LEU A 240 27.75 3.25 9.61
N GLN A 241 28.18 4.44 9.17
CA GLN A 241 28.38 4.75 7.75
C GLN A 241 29.62 4.08 7.13
N ARG A 242 30.55 3.54 7.94
CA ARG A 242 31.81 2.97 7.43
C ARG A 242 31.57 1.85 6.38
N PRO A 243 32.40 1.74 5.32
CA PRO A 243 32.14 0.83 4.19
C PRO A 243 31.96 -0.66 4.53
N TRP A 244 32.41 -1.10 5.71
CA TRP A 244 32.20 -2.47 6.19
C TRP A 244 30.71 -2.85 6.20
N PHE A 245 29.83 -1.96 6.68
CA PHE A 245 28.38 -2.22 6.73
C PHE A 245 27.70 -2.28 5.35
N GLN A 246 28.37 -1.78 4.30
CA GLN A 246 27.80 -1.57 2.96
C GLN A 246 28.02 -2.78 2.03
N ARG A 247 29.10 -3.55 2.24
CA ARG A 247 29.49 -4.70 1.40
C ARG A 247 28.50 -5.88 1.48
N ILE A 248 28.48 -6.70 0.44
CA ILE A 248 27.72 -7.98 0.41
C ILE A 248 28.36 -9.04 1.31
N TRP A 249 29.68 -9.25 1.18
CA TRP A 249 30.39 -10.38 1.81
C TRP A 249 30.18 -10.49 3.32
N VAL A 250 30.18 -9.36 4.03
CA VAL A 250 30.11 -9.32 5.51
C VAL A 250 28.89 -10.04 6.07
N LEU A 251 27.79 -10.14 5.30
CA LEU A 251 26.61 -10.92 5.68
C LEU A 251 26.97 -12.38 5.95
N GLN A 252 27.64 -13.06 5.02
CA GLN A 252 28.03 -14.45 5.16
C GLN A 252 29.06 -14.63 6.28
N GLU A 253 29.95 -13.64 6.47
CA GLU A 253 30.98 -13.65 7.51
C GLU A 253 30.36 -13.63 8.91
N VAL A 254 29.43 -12.70 9.19
CA VAL A 254 28.74 -12.63 10.49
C VAL A 254 27.65 -13.70 10.64
N ALA A 255 27.06 -14.19 9.54
CA ALA A 255 26.07 -15.25 9.57
C ALA A 255 26.66 -16.65 9.77
N ALA A 256 27.91 -16.87 9.36
CA ALA A 256 28.65 -18.09 9.66
C ALA A 256 29.25 -18.08 11.08
N ALA A 257 29.65 -16.90 11.57
CA ALA A 257 30.30 -16.73 12.86
C ALA A 257 29.48 -17.30 14.04
N ARG A 258 30.18 -17.85 15.04
CA ARG A 258 29.62 -18.33 16.33
C ARG A 258 30.06 -17.50 17.54
N HIS A 259 30.93 -16.53 17.32
CA HIS A 259 31.43 -15.54 18.28
C HIS A 259 31.99 -14.40 17.43
N ILE A 260 31.59 -13.17 17.72
CA ILE A 260 31.98 -11.99 16.93
C ILE A 260 32.61 -10.97 17.88
N LEU A 261 33.81 -10.51 17.55
CA LEU A 261 34.50 -9.42 18.23
C LEU A 261 34.62 -8.26 17.25
N ILE A 262 34.05 -7.10 17.59
CA ILE A 262 34.09 -5.90 16.76
C ILE A 262 35.20 -4.99 17.32
N LYS A 263 36.12 -4.56 16.46
CA LYS A 263 37.22 -3.65 16.80
C LYS A 263 37.21 -2.40 15.91
N CYS A 264 37.56 -1.27 16.50
CA CYS A 264 37.84 -0.03 15.79
C CYS A 264 39.04 0.62 16.49
N GLY A 265 40.22 0.60 15.84
CA GLY A 265 41.47 0.94 16.52
C GLY A 265 41.76 0.07 17.74
N SER A 266 42.07 0.70 18.86
CA SER A 266 42.27 0.05 20.16
C SER A 266 40.97 -0.53 20.73
N ALA A 267 39.84 0.18 20.55
CA ALA A 267 38.55 -0.15 21.15
C ALA A 267 37.97 -1.48 20.65
N GLU A 268 37.29 -2.23 21.54
CA GLU A 268 36.62 -3.48 21.19
C GLU A 268 35.34 -3.76 21.97
N VAL A 269 34.42 -4.48 21.32
CA VAL A 269 33.13 -4.88 21.88
C VAL A 269 32.68 -6.23 21.32
N ASP A 270 32.03 -7.03 22.15
CA ASP A 270 31.38 -8.27 21.71
C ASP A 270 30.18 -7.96 20.77
N GLY A 271 29.98 -8.79 19.75
CA GLY A 271 28.92 -8.57 18.75
C GLY A 271 27.51 -8.51 19.32
N PHE A 272 27.18 -9.32 20.33
CA PHE A 272 25.88 -9.26 21.01
C PHE A 272 25.75 -7.97 21.84
N ALA A 273 26.82 -7.56 22.53
CA ALA A 273 26.85 -6.30 23.26
C ALA A 273 26.66 -5.09 22.30
N PHE A 274 27.34 -5.07 21.15
CA PHE A 274 27.17 -4.05 20.11
C PHE A 274 25.71 -3.95 19.64
N CYS A 275 25.11 -5.09 19.27
CA CYS A 275 23.72 -5.13 18.79
C CYS A 275 22.69 -4.84 19.88
N SER A 276 23.03 -5.03 21.15
CA SER A 276 22.19 -4.64 22.30
C SER A 276 22.30 -3.14 22.58
N GLY A 277 23.49 -2.57 22.47
CA GLY A 277 23.76 -1.14 22.65
C GLY A 277 23.04 -0.27 21.62
N LEU A 278 23.13 -0.62 20.34
CA LEU A 278 22.39 0.07 19.27
C LEU A 278 20.86 0.04 19.50
N ASN A 279 20.35 -1.03 20.12
CA ASN A 279 18.93 -1.16 20.48
C ASN A 279 18.56 -0.25 21.65
N ALA A 280 19.39 -0.23 22.70
CA ALA A 280 19.18 0.61 23.89
C ALA A 280 19.30 2.12 23.60
N LEU A 281 20.06 2.48 22.56
CA LEU A 281 20.20 3.84 22.04
C LEU A 281 19.11 4.21 21.00
N ASN A 282 18.23 3.28 20.61
CA ASN A 282 17.14 3.50 19.65
C ASN A 282 17.58 4.03 18.26
N VAL A 283 18.84 3.79 17.87
CA VAL A 283 19.47 4.39 16.67
C VAL A 283 18.69 4.09 15.39
N SER A 284 18.02 2.93 15.32
CA SER A 284 17.11 2.53 14.23
C SER A 284 16.06 3.59 13.85
N ASN A 285 15.64 4.48 14.75
CA ASN A 285 14.63 5.49 14.44
C ASN A 285 15.19 6.78 13.83
N GLU A 286 16.50 7.04 13.96
CA GLU A 286 17.15 8.27 13.49
C GLU A 286 17.95 8.07 12.18
N LEU A 287 18.23 6.82 11.79
CA LEU A 287 18.95 6.49 10.56
C LEU A 287 18.13 6.72 9.27
N PRO A 288 18.73 7.27 8.19
CA PRO A 288 18.16 7.26 6.84
C PRO A 288 17.76 5.85 6.39
N ALA A 289 16.69 5.72 5.61
CA ALA A 289 16.06 4.43 5.33
C ALA A 289 17.02 3.37 4.74
N GLY A 290 17.84 3.74 3.75
CA GLY A 290 18.83 2.85 3.14
C GLY A 290 20.02 2.49 4.04
N LEU A 291 20.35 3.33 5.03
CA LEU A 291 21.36 3.01 6.05
C LEU A 291 20.77 2.09 7.12
N ARG A 292 19.57 2.41 7.61
CA ARG A 292 18.81 1.61 8.58
C ARG A 292 18.69 0.15 8.15
N ALA A 293 18.26 -0.12 6.92
CA ALA A 293 18.14 -1.49 6.41
C ALA A 293 19.48 -2.25 6.39
N ARG A 294 20.57 -1.56 6.04
CA ARG A 294 21.94 -2.13 6.03
C ARG A 294 22.47 -2.43 7.43
N ILE A 295 22.13 -1.62 8.44
CA ILE A 295 22.49 -1.88 9.84
C ILE A 295 21.62 -2.99 10.44
N LEU A 296 20.28 -2.91 10.32
CA LEU A 296 19.36 -3.88 10.92
C LEU A 296 19.67 -5.31 10.48
N SER A 297 19.85 -5.54 9.16
CA SER A 297 20.21 -6.86 8.62
C SER A 297 21.50 -7.45 9.20
N VAL A 298 22.54 -6.62 9.37
CA VAL A 298 23.80 -7.06 10.00
C VAL A 298 23.60 -7.35 11.48
N THR A 299 22.88 -6.49 12.21
CA THR A 299 22.61 -6.72 13.64
C THR A 299 21.74 -7.95 13.91
N TYR A 300 20.81 -8.28 13.02
CA TYR A 300 20.04 -9.54 13.05
C TYR A 300 21.01 -10.74 12.97
N LEU A 301 21.85 -10.78 11.93
CA LEU A 301 22.77 -11.90 11.69
C LEU A 301 23.87 -12.00 12.76
N ILE A 302 24.23 -10.90 13.44
CA ILE A 302 25.12 -10.92 14.60
C ILE A 302 24.40 -11.44 15.86
N ARG A 303 23.14 -11.04 16.12
CA ARG A 303 22.36 -11.51 17.27
C ARG A 303 22.15 -13.03 17.24
N ASP A 304 21.86 -13.58 16.06
CA ASP A 304 21.67 -15.03 15.89
C ASP A 304 22.95 -15.86 16.16
N ALA A 305 24.14 -15.24 16.16
CA ALA A 305 25.43 -15.94 16.29
C ALA A 305 25.59 -16.74 17.58
N ILE A 306 25.00 -16.26 18.69
CA ILE A 306 25.13 -16.92 20.01
C ILE A 306 24.30 -18.20 20.12
N PHE A 307 23.27 -18.37 19.27
CA PHE A 307 22.38 -19.54 19.28
C PHE A 307 22.87 -20.67 18.35
N ARG A 308 23.87 -20.42 17.51
CA ARG A 308 24.34 -21.38 16.49
C ARG A 308 25.00 -22.61 17.13
N PRO A 309 24.61 -23.84 16.74
CA PRO A 309 25.04 -25.07 17.41
C PRO A 309 26.54 -25.27 17.27
N LYS A 310 27.20 -25.75 18.35
CA LYS A 310 28.65 -26.01 18.37
C LYS A 310 29.09 -27.15 17.46
N TYR A 311 28.17 -28.05 17.12
CA TYR A 311 28.38 -29.20 16.23
C TYR A 311 27.40 -29.11 15.05
N THR A 312 27.93 -29.18 13.83
CA THR A 312 27.15 -29.30 12.58
C THR A 312 27.07 -30.78 12.21
N THR A 313 25.87 -31.31 12.00
CA THR A 313 25.63 -32.74 11.73
C THR A 313 25.73 -33.14 10.25
N SER A 314 25.80 -32.17 9.34
CA SER A 314 25.92 -32.40 7.90
C SER A 314 27.25 -33.07 7.53
N GLN A 315 27.17 -34.26 6.90
CA GLN A 315 28.28 -34.95 6.23
C GLN A 315 28.29 -34.71 4.71
N SER A 316 27.48 -33.76 4.22
CA SER A 316 27.38 -33.40 2.81
C SER A 316 28.57 -32.56 2.34
N ASP A 317 29.01 -32.78 1.09
CA ASP A 317 30.05 -31.97 0.45
C ASP A 317 29.62 -30.51 0.29
N ASN A 318 28.33 -30.27 0.04
CA ASN A 318 27.71 -28.95 0.15
C ASN A 318 27.52 -28.59 1.63
N PHE A 319 28.17 -27.52 2.08
CA PHE A 319 27.93 -26.89 3.38
C PHE A 319 27.09 -25.62 3.19
N SER A 320 25.98 -25.52 3.90
CA SER A 320 25.16 -24.31 4.00
C SER A 320 24.93 -23.93 5.46
N LEU A 321 24.61 -22.66 5.70
CA LEU A 321 24.16 -22.12 6.97
C LEU A 321 22.64 -22.28 7.21
N ASP A 322 21.87 -22.67 6.19
CA ASP A 322 20.43 -22.95 6.26
C ASP A 322 19.59 -21.81 6.85
N ILE A 323 19.81 -20.57 6.38
CA ILE A 323 19.24 -19.36 7.00
C ILE A 323 17.87 -19.00 6.44
N ARG A 324 17.80 -18.85 5.11
CA ARG A 324 16.60 -18.51 4.32
C ARG A 324 16.82 -19.02 2.89
N PRO A 325 15.76 -19.15 2.08
CA PRO A 325 15.89 -19.38 0.64
C PRO A 325 16.64 -18.27 -0.10
N LEU A 326 17.30 -18.61 -1.21
CA LEU A 326 18.13 -17.69 -1.98
C LEU A 326 17.34 -16.49 -2.55
N GLY A 327 16.06 -16.69 -2.88
CA GLY A 327 15.18 -15.62 -3.39
C GLY A 327 14.93 -14.54 -2.34
N GLU A 328 14.62 -14.95 -1.10
CA GLU A 328 14.50 -14.03 0.04
C GLU A 328 15.82 -13.32 0.33
N LEU A 329 16.94 -14.06 0.37
CA LEU A 329 18.26 -13.49 0.61
C LEU A 329 18.61 -12.43 -0.43
N ILE A 330 18.29 -12.65 -1.70
CA ILE A 330 18.53 -11.69 -2.78
C ILE A 330 17.66 -10.45 -2.62
N GLU A 331 16.35 -10.59 -2.40
CA GLU A 331 15.44 -9.45 -2.24
C GLU A 331 15.70 -8.63 -0.96
N MET A 332 16.39 -9.21 0.03
CA MET A 332 16.95 -8.51 1.19
C MET A 332 18.27 -7.78 0.90
N TYR A 333 19.13 -8.30 0.01
CA TYR A 333 20.57 -7.96 0.01
C TYR A 333 21.22 -7.56 -1.33
N HIS A 334 20.54 -7.67 -2.48
CA HIS A 334 21.16 -7.36 -3.79
C HIS A 334 21.69 -5.93 -3.94
N THR A 335 21.14 -4.95 -3.21
CA THR A 335 21.59 -3.55 -3.20
C THR A 335 22.85 -3.30 -2.34
N ARG A 336 23.52 -4.34 -1.86
CA ARG A 336 24.82 -4.20 -1.17
C ARG A 336 25.97 -4.08 -2.16
N GLU A 337 27.02 -3.41 -1.71
CA GLU A 337 28.20 -3.13 -2.51
C GLU A 337 29.03 -4.40 -2.75
N ALA A 338 29.50 -4.56 -3.98
CA ALA A 338 30.27 -5.70 -4.43
C ALA A 338 31.30 -5.24 -5.48
N THR A 339 32.57 -5.60 -5.30
CA THR A 339 33.65 -5.24 -6.24
C THR A 339 33.51 -5.97 -7.58
N ASP A 340 32.89 -7.15 -7.57
CA ASP A 340 32.46 -7.91 -8.73
C ASP A 340 30.94 -8.09 -8.63
N ARG A 341 30.16 -7.75 -9.67
CA ARG A 341 28.69 -7.89 -9.65
C ARG A 341 28.25 -9.32 -9.28
N ARG A 342 29.04 -10.34 -9.64
CA ARG A 342 28.76 -11.76 -9.34
C ARG A 342 28.77 -12.08 -7.84
N ASP A 343 29.52 -11.32 -7.05
CA ASP A 343 29.60 -11.52 -5.59
C ASP A 343 28.25 -11.24 -4.89
N LYS A 344 27.38 -10.40 -5.48
CA LYS A 344 25.99 -10.18 -5.03
C LYS A 344 25.20 -11.49 -4.89
N VAL A 345 25.51 -12.47 -5.75
CA VAL A 345 24.92 -13.81 -5.72
C VAL A 345 25.80 -14.77 -4.91
N TYR A 346 27.11 -14.81 -5.18
CA TYR A 346 28.01 -15.80 -4.59
C TYR A 346 28.13 -15.72 -3.06
N ALA A 347 28.03 -14.52 -2.47
CA ALA A 347 28.01 -14.34 -1.02
C ALA A 347 26.73 -14.88 -0.35
N LEU A 348 25.66 -15.10 -1.11
CA LEU A 348 24.37 -15.58 -0.60
C LEU A 348 24.18 -17.09 -0.80
N LEU A 349 24.94 -17.73 -1.70
CA LEU A 349 24.82 -19.17 -1.96
C LEU A 349 25.11 -20.02 -0.71
N GLY A 350 26.16 -19.70 0.06
CA GLY A 350 26.48 -20.41 1.30
C GLY A 350 25.56 -20.08 2.49
N MET A 351 24.68 -19.08 2.34
CA MET A 351 23.64 -18.74 3.31
C MET A 351 22.31 -19.46 3.03
N SER A 352 22.10 -19.98 1.82
CA SER A 352 20.80 -20.45 1.32
C SER A 352 20.36 -21.80 1.88
N SER A 353 19.09 -21.90 2.29
CA SER A 353 18.43 -23.18 2.60
C SER A 353 18.11 -24.02 1.35
N ASP A 354 18.09 -23.42 0.16
CA ASP A 354 17.92 -24.14 -1.10
C ASP A 354 19.23 -24.86 -1.50
N ASN A 355 19.17 -25.80 -2.46
CA ASN A 355 20.36 -26.50 -2.98
C ASN A 355 20.75 -25.99 -4.39
N PRO A 356 21.41 -24.82 -4.52
CA PRO A 356 21.72 -24.20 -5.82
C PRO A 356 22.70 -25.03 -6.65
N THR A 357 23.55 -25.84 -6.02
CA THR A 357 24.52 -26.71 -6.70
C THR A 357 23.84 -27.72 -7.62
N ALA A 358 22.63 -28.19 -7.28
CA ALA A 358 21.86 -29.11 -8.12
C ALA A 358 21.41 -28.47 -9.45
N ALA A 359 21.29 -27.15 -9.52
CA ALA A 359 21.00 -26.37 -10.72
C ALA A 359 22.27 -25.81 -11.40
N GLY A 360 23.47 -26.25 -10.98
CA GLY A 360 24.74 -25.74 -11.53
C GLY A 360 24.99 -24.26 -11.21
N LEU A 361 24.45 -23.77 -10.09
CA LEU A 361 24.64 -22.41 -9.57
C LEU A 361 25.64 -22.46 -8.40
N PHE A 362 26.89 -22.10 -8.70
CA PHE A 362 28.03 -22.05 -7.78
C PHE A 362 28.97 -20.89 -8.15
N ALA A 363 29.94 -20.57 -7.29
CA ALA A 363 30.89 -19.49 -7.55
C ALA A 363 31.89 -19.89 -8.64
N ASP A 364 31.75 -19.28 -9.83
CA ASP A 364 32.60 -19.50 -11.00
C ASP A 364 32.96 -18.17 -11.67
N TYR A 365 34.16 -17.67 -11.38
CA TYR A 365 34.65 -16.40 -11.94
C TYR A 365 35.01 -16.49 -13.44
N LYS A 366 34.77 -17.62 -14.12
CA LYS A 366 34.95 -17.78 -15.57
C LYS A 366 33.71 -17.40 -16.40
N ILE A 367 32.50 -17.40 -15.81
CA ILE A 367 31.26 -17.00 -16.52
C ILE A 367 30.95 -15.50 -16.37
N SER A 368 30.23 -14.93 -17.34
CA SER A 368 29.79 -13.53 -17.32
C SER A 368 28.64 -13.29 -16.34
N TRP A 369 28.41 -12.01 -15.99
CA TRP A 369 27.23 -11.61 -15.20
C TRP A 369 25.92 -12.04 -15.87
N LYS A 370 25.76 -11.81 -17.18
CA LYS A 370 24.58 -12.21 -17.96
C LYS A 370 24.28 -13.72 -17.86
N GLN A 371 25.32 -14.55 -17.96
CA GLN A 371 25.19 -16.01 -17.81
C GLN A 371 24.80 -16.44 -16.39
N LEU A 372 25.33 -15.77 -15.36
CA LEU A 372 24.98 -16.03 -13.97
C LEU A 372 23.53 -15.61 -13.66
N PHE A 373 23.14 -14.42 -14.11
CA PHE A 373 21.81 -13.85 -13.86
C PHE A 373 20.72 -14.65 -14.60
N ASN A 374 20.98 -15.12 -15.83
CA ASN A 374 20.05 -16.00 -16.54
C ASN A 374 19.83 -17.34 -15.80
N LYS A 375 20.91 -18.01 -15.37
CA LYS A 375 20.83 -19.23 -14.54
C LYS A 375 20.00 -19.01 -13.26
N LEU A 376 20.20 -17.86 -12.61
CA LEU A 376 19.52 -17.50 -11.37
C LEU A 376 18.01 -17.30 -11.58
N ILE A 377 17.60 -16.71 -12.71
CA ILE A 377 16.18 -16.51 -13.06
C ILE A 377 15.48 -17.84 -13.31
N HIS A 378 16.07 -18.75 -14.11
CA HIS A 378 15.47 -20.08 -14.33
C HIS A 378 15.44 -20.94 -13.05
N PHE A 379 16.43 -20.79 -12.16
CA PHE A 379 16.44 -21.45 -10.84
C PHE A 379 15.27 -21.02 -9.94
N PHE A 380 14.84 -19.75 -10.00
CA PHE A 380 13.71 -19.25 -9.22
C PHE A 380 12.35 -19.46 -9.88
N LEU A 381 12.30 -19.35 -11.21
CA LEU A 381 11.08 -19.41 -11.99
C LEU A 381 10.99 -20.76 -12.70
N SER A 382 11.39 -20.84 -13.97
CA SER A 382 11.32 -22.08 -14.75
C SER A 382 12.22 -22.00 -15.98
N GLU A 383 12.57 -23.14 -16.58
CA GLU A 383 13.09 -23.22 -17.95
C GLU A 383 12.00 -22.86 -19.00
N LEU A 384 10.74 -22.67 -18.58
CA LEU A 384 9.60 -22.30 -19.44
C LEU A 384 9.38 -20.79 -19.62
N VAL A 385 10.15 -19.93 -18.93
CA VAL A 385 10.09 -18.47 -19.16
C VAL A 385 11.15 -18.03 -20.17
N SER A 386 10.78 -17.13 -21.07
CA SER A 386 11.74 -16.39 -21.89
C SER A 386 12.38 -15.30 -21.02
N VAL A 387 13.66 -15.01 -21.24
CA VAL A 387 14.42 -14.01 -20.48
C VAL A 387 15.25 -13.19 -21.45
N ASP A 388 15.05 -11.87 -21.44
CA ASP A 388 15.98 -10.91 -22.04
C ASP A 388 16.67 -10.08 -20.96
N LEU A 389 17.95 -9.79 -21.18
CA LEU A 389 18.87 -9.21 -20.21
C LEU A 389 19.65 -8.06 -20.85
N SER A 390 19.58 -6.89 -20.23
CA SER A 390 20.45 -5.76 -20.58
C SER A 390 21.92 -6.12 -20.32
N ASP A 391 22.83 -5.70 -21.21
CA ASP A 391 24.27 -5.90 -21.02
C ASP A 391 24.87 -4.87 -20.04
N ASP A 392 24.33 -3.65 -19.99
CA ASP A 392 24.83 -2.57 -19.13
C ASP A 392 24.17 -2.56 -17.74
N LYS A 393 22.84 -2.76 -17.68
CA LYS A 393 22.00 -2.62 -16.48
C LYS A 393 21.73 -3.95 -15.78
N GLU A 394 21.55 -3.94 -14.46
CA GLU A 394 21.10 -5.13 -13.69
C GLU A 394 19.57 -5.29 -13.76
N ILE A 395 19.03 -5.47 -14.98
CA ILE A 395 17.59 -5.58 -15.24
C ILE A 395 17.30 -6.79 -16.14
N ALA A 396 16.28 -7.57 -15.78
CA ALA A 396 15.71 -8.62 -16.60
C ALA A 396 14.27 -8.31 -17.04
N ALA A 397 13.98 -8.56 -18.31
CA ALA A 397 12.62 -8.72 -18.83
C ALA A 397 12.32 -10.22 -18.96
N ILE A 398 11.23 -10.68 -18.38
CA ILE A 398 10.91 -12.11 -18.25
C ILE A 398 9.49 -12.34 -18.75
N GLU A 399 9.32 -13.13 -19.79
CA GLU A 399 8.01 -13.48 -20.36
C GLU A 399 7.62 -14.91 -20.01
N GLY A 400 6.38 -15.11 -19.58
CA GLY A 400 5.88 -16.44 -19.26
C GLY A 400 4.39 -16.49 -18.98
N LYS A 401 3.84 -17.71 -18.91
CA LYS A 401 2.45 -17.92 -18.50
C LYS A 401 2.34 -18.04 -16.99
N GLY A 402 1.24 -17.55 -16.43
CA GLY A 402 0.98 -17.58 -14.99
C GLY A 402 -0.50 -17.65 -14.64
N CYS A 403 -0.78 -17.83 -13.35
CA CYS A 403 -2.12 -17.77 -12.77
C CYS A 403 -2.11 -16.97 -11.46
N ILE A 404 -3.28 -16.44 -11.09
CA ILE A 404 -3.44 -15.64 -9.89
C ILE A 404 -3.78 -16.52 -8.70
N LEU A 405 -3.07 -16.34 -7.59
CA LEU A 405 -3.37 -16.99 -6.31
C LEU A 405 -4.22 -16.08 -5.42
N GLY A 406 -3.85 -14.80 -5.34
CA GLY A 406 -4.52 -13.81 -4.51
C GLY A 406 -3.90 -12.41 -4.61
N GLU A 407 -4.33 -11.53 -3.73
CA GLU A 407 -3.98 -10.10 -3.68
C GLU A 407 -3.56 -9.70 -2.26
N VAL A 408 -2.52 -8.88 -2.11
CA VAL A 408 -2.10 -8.35 -0.81
C VAL A 408 -3.11 -7.33 -0.31
N SER A 409 -3.81 -7.66 0.78
CA SER A 409 -4.89 -6.86 1.36
C SER A 409 -4.44 -5.97 2.51
N SER A 410 -3.39 -6.36 3.25
CA SER A 410 -2.74 -5.53 4.26
C SER A 410 -1.27 -5.94 4.45
N VAL A 411 -0.43 -4.99 4.85
CA VAL A 411 0.96 -5.24 5.26
C VAL A 411 1.19 -4.54 6.60
N LYS A 412 1.72 -5.27 7.58
CA LYS A 412 2.07 -4.74 8.91
C LYS A 412 3.55 -5.00 9.17
N ARG A 413 4.28 -4.05 9.74
CA ARG A 413 5.61 -4.36 10.30
C ARG A 413 5.43 -5.18 11.57
N ASN A 414 6.24 -6.22 11.73
CA ASN A 414 6.19 -7.05 12.92
C ASN A 414 6.86 -6.30 14.09
N ALA A 415 6.13 -6.07 15.18
CA ALA A 415 6.62 -5.25 16.30
C ALA A 415 7.70 -5.93 17.17
N THR A 416 7.95 -7.23 17.00
CA THR A 416 9.02 -7.96 17.71
C THR A 416 10.24 -8.26 16.83
N TRP A 417 10.12 -8.08 15.50
CA TRP A 417 11.19 -8.33 14.52
C TRP A 417 11.21 -7.23 13.46
N GLU A 418 12.09 -6.22 13.62
CA GLU A 418 12.15 -5.06 12.71
C GLU A 418 12.50 -5.42 11.25
N ASP A 419 13.05 -6.62 11.01
CA ASP A 419 13.34 -7.19 9.68
C ASP A 419 12.17 -7.94 9.03
N ARG A 420 10.99 -8.00 9.67
CA ARG A 420 9.84 -8.82 9.22
C ARG A 420 8.57 -7.99 9.00
N GLN A 421 7.82 -8.40 7.98
CA GLN A 421 6.53 -7.84 7.61
C GLN A 421 5.48 -8.95 7.48
N ASP A 422 4.35 -8.75 8.16
CA ASP A 422 3.20 -9.64 8.17
C ASP A 422 2.24 -9.21 7.05
N VAL A 423 2.24 -10.00 5.97
CA VAL A 423 1.57 -9.73 4.70
C VAL A 423 0.29 -10.55 4.62
N THR A 424 -0.87 -9.89 4.65
CA THR A 424 -2.19 -10.51 4.58
C THR A 424 -2.66 -10.64 3.14
N ILE A 425 -3.03 -11.85 2.70
CA ILE A 425 -3.41 -12.12 1.30
C ILE A 425 -4.90 -12.50 1.21
N THR A 426 -5.64 -11.85 0.31
CA THR A 426 -6.99 -12.25 -0.08
C THR A 426 -6.91 -13.24 -1.24
N TRP A 427 -7.15 -14.51 -0.93
CA TRP A 427 -7.07 -15.63 -1.88
C TRP A 427 -8.29 -15.67 -2.81
N ARG A 428 -8.07 -16.07 -4.06
CA ARG A 428 -9.14 -16.25 -5.07
C ARG A 428 -9.32 -17.71 -5.43
N ASN A 429 -8.24 -18.36 -5.87
CA ASN A 429 -8.26 -19.74 -6.35
C ASN A 429 -7.92 -20.73 -5.21
N ALA A 430 -8.71 -20.71 -4.13
CA ALA A 430 -8.60 -21.65 -3.03
C ALA A 430 -9.43 -22.92 -3.30
N PRO A 431 -8.81 -24.12 -3.43
CA PRO A 431 -9.54 -25.37 -3.60
C PRO A 431 -10.61 -25.61 -2.51
N SER A 432 -11.75 -26.18 -2.93
CA SER A 432 -12.91 -26.41 -2.05
C SER A 432 -12.63 -27.31 -0.84
N TYR A 433 -11.57 -28.12 -0.87
CA TYR A 433 -11.13 -28.94 0.27
C TYR A 433 -10.46 -28.12 1.40
N ILE A 434 -10.05 -26.87 1.15
CA ILE A 434 -9.44 -25.99 2.16
C ILE A 434 -10.51 -25.36 3.07
N CYS A 435 -11.78 -25.40 2.69
CA CYS A 435 -12.90 -24.81 3.43
C CYS A 435 -13.34 -25.66 4.64
N VAL A 436 -12.39 -26.02 5.51
CA VAL A 436 -12.69 -26.36 6.90
C VAL A 436 -12.96 -25.06 7.64
N LYS A 437 -14.12 -24.96 8.29
CA LYS A 437 -14.50 -23.75 9.04
C LYS A 437 -13.57 -23.54 10.23
N GLU A 438 -13.30 -22.26 10.50
CA GLU A 438 -12.57 -21.70 11.64
C GLU A 438 -11.03 -21.88 11.61
N ALA A 439 -10.33 -20.81 12.02
CA ALA A 439 -8.88 -20.71 12.19
C ALA A 439 -7.95 -20.86 10.96
N TRP A 440 -8.28 -20.26 9.81
CA TRP A 440 -7.27 -19.90 8.80
C TRP A 440 -6.80 -18.45 9.00
N VAL A 441 -5.50 -18.23 9.22
CA VAL A 441 -4.90 -16.89 9.29
C VAL A 441 -4.19 -16.63 7.95
N PRO A 442 -4.71 -15.77 7.07
CA PRO A 442 -4.19 -15.61 5.71
C PRO A 442 -2.97 -14.68 5.66
N CYS A 443 -2.00 -14.89 6.55
CA CYS A 443 -0.86 -13.99 6.76
C CYS A 443 0.47 -14.73 6.59
N TRP A 444 1.37 -14.16 5.78
CA TRP A 444 2.75 -14.63 5.61
C TRP A 444 3.71 -13.66 6.31
N THR A 445 4.61 -14.18 7.14
CA THR A 445 5.65 -13.37 7.80
C THR A 445 6.90 -13.36 6.91
N LEU A 446 6.97 -12.38 6.01
CA LEU A 446 8.02 -12.23 5.01
C LEU A 446 9.14 -11.30 5.49
N PRO A 447 10.37 -11.37 4.93
CA PRO A 447 11.40 -10.37 5.22
C PRO A 447 11.02 -8.99 4.66
N THR A 448 11.50 -7.93 5.31
CA THR A 448 11.41 -6.55 4.78
C THR A 448 12.37 -6.38 3.60
N THR A 449 11.82 -6.12 2.43
CA THR A 449 12.54 -5.97 1.15
C THR A 449 12.80 -4.51 0.78
N VAL A 450 13.77 -4.29 -0.11
CA VAL A 450 14.09 -2.95 -0.66
C VAL A 450 12.86 -2.37 -1.38
N LYS A 451 12.23 -3.17 -2.25
CA LYS A 451 10.90 -2.89 -2.79
C LYS A 451 9.87 -3.26 -1.72
N SER A 452 9.31 -2.26 -1.02
CA SER A 452 8.27 -2.51 -0.02
C SER A 452 7.07 -3.23 -0.66
N ILE A 453 6.60 -4.32 -0.06
CA ILE A 453 5.30 -4.93 -0.40
C ILE A 453 4.19 -3.96 0.03
N GLN A 454 3.16 -3.80 -0.80
CA GLN A 454 2.08 -2.84 -0.62
C GLN A 454 0.71 -3.50 -0.82
N LYS A 455 -0.33 -2.86 -0.28
CA LYS A 455 -1.71 -3.27 -0.55
C LYS A 455 -2.01 -3.09 -2.05
N GLY A 456 -2.53 -4.14 -2.68
CA GLY A 456 -2.79 -4.19 -4.12
C GLY A 456 -1.70 -4.88 -4.95
N ASP A 457 -0.58 -5.28 -4.35
CA ASP A 457 0.36 -6.21 -4.99
C ASP A 457 -0.32 -7.58 -5.21
N VAL A 458 -0.01 -8.24 -6.32
CA VAL A 458 -0.65 -9.49 -6.77
C VAL A 458 0.28 -10.68 -6.56
N VAL A 459 -0.27 -11.78 -6.07
CA VAL A 459 0.46 -13.04 -5.83
C VAL A 459 0.19 -13.99 -6.99
N CYS A 460 1.22 -14.29 -7.77
CA CYS A 460 1.15 -15.09 -8.99
C CYS A 460 2.00 -16.38 -8.87
N LEU A 461 1.57 -17.46 -9.54
CA LEU A 461 2.41 -18.62 -9.83
C LEU A 461 2.68 -18.68 -11.33
N LEU A 462 3.95 -18.72 -11.74
CA LEU A 462 4.34 -18.94 -13.13
C LEU A 462 4.36 -20.43 -13.48
N GLN A 463 4.15 -20.72 -14.76
CA GLN A 463 4.12 -22.09 -15.27
C GLN A 463 5.47 -22.79 -15.06
N GLY A 464 5.44 -23.91 -14.33
CA GLY A 464 6.63 -24.68 -13.98
C GLY A 464 7.43 -24.14 -12.79
N ALA A 465 7.03 -23.01 -12.19
CA ALA A 465 7.65 -22.51 -10.97
C ALA A 465 7.19 -23.30 -9.74
N THR A 466 8.12 -23.53 -8.80
CA THR A 466 7.84 -24.27 -7.56
C THR A 466 7.23 -23.40 -6.46
N ARG A 467 7.38 -22.07 -6.57
CA ARG A 467 7.05 -21.07 -5.54
C ARG A 467 6.44 -19.81 -6.18
N PRO A 468 5.51 -19.12 -5.50
CA PRO A 468 4.86 -17.93 -6.03
C PRO A 468 5.79 -16.70 -6.06
N THR A 469 5.43 -15.70 -6.85
CA THR A 469 6.13 -14.41 -6.95
C THR A 469 5.13 -13.28 -6.68
N ILE A 470 5.58 -12.24 -5.98
CA ILE A 470 4.78 -11.04 -5.68
C ILE A 470 5.10 -9.94 -6.70
N LEU A 471 4.05 -9.43 -7.35
CA LEU A 471 4.11 -8.56 -8.51
C LEU A 471 3.32 -7.27 -8.29
N ARG A 472 3.80 -6.15 -8.86
CA ARG A 472 3.07 -4.87 -8.90
C ARG A 472 2.66 -4.52 -10.33
N PRO A 473 1.37 -4.22 -10.60
CA PRO A 473 0.92 -3.84 -11.93
C PRO A 473 1.41 -2.44 -12.33
N TYR A 474 1.84 -2.31 -13.59
CA TYR A 474 2.01 -1.04 -14.29
C TYR A 474 1.01 -0.97 -15.47
N ASN A 475 1.20 -0.06 -16.43
CA ASN A 475 0.28 0.04 -17.58
C ASN A 475 0.32 -1.23 -18.45
N ASP A 476 1.52 -1.73 -18.79
CA ASP A 476 1.73 -2.80 -19.78
C ASP A 476 2.63 -3.96 -19.28
N HIS A 477 3.12 -3.90 -18.04
CA HIS A 477 4.01 -4.90 -17.47
C HIS A 477 3.81 -5.03 -15.95
N TRP A 478 4.54 -5.96 -15.33
CA TRP A 478 4.54 -6.20 -13.89
C TRP A 478 5.94 -6.05 -13.31
N ALA A 479 6.13 -5.21 -12.29
CA ALA A 479 7.39 -5.19 -11.57
C ALA A 479 7.45 -6.34 -10.56
N VAL A 480 8.55 -7.10 -10.55
CA VAL A 480 8.82 -8.10 -9.51
C VAL A 480 9.19 -7.37 -8.21
N ILE A 481 8.39 -7.61 -7.16
CA ILE A 481 8.55 -7.04 -5.81
C ILE A 481 9.24 -8.02 -4.87
N MET A 482 8.94 -9.32 -5.01
CA MET A 482 9.67 -10.40 -4.34
C MET A 482 9.55 -11.69 -5.16
N ILE A 483 10.68 -12.23 -5.62
CA ILE A 483 10.75 -13.49 -6.38
C ILE A 483 10.69 -14.74 -5.47
N ALA A 484 10.08 -15.82 -5.97
CA ALA A 484 10.10 -17.17 -5.38
C ALA A 484 9.86 -17.19 -3.84
N VAL A 485 8.76 -16.63 -3.39
CA VAL A 485 8.40 -16.45 -1.97
C VAL A 485 8.20 -17.80 -1.27
N SER A 486 8.57 -17.90 0.00
CA SER A 486 8.30 -19.07 0.84
C SER A 486 7.06 -18.82 1.73
N PRO A 487 5.94 -19.56 1.56
CA PRO A 487 4.73 -19.39 2.36
C PRO A 487 4.82 -20.08 3.73
N ALA A 488 5.88 -19.77 4.49
CA ALA A 488 6.11 -20.32 5.82
C ALA A 488 5.28 -19.58 6.87
N GLY A 489 4.57 -20.35 7.72
CA GLY A 489 4.00 -19.84 8.96
C GLY A 489 5.07 -19.70 10.06
N ASP A 490 4.68 -19.11 11.19
CA ASP A 490 5.54 -18.98 12.38
C ASP A 490 6.08 -20.37 12.80
N PRO A 491 7.41 -20.55 12.98
CA PRO A 491 8.00 -21.81 13.45
C PRO A 491 7.52 -22.27 14.85
N GLN A 492 6.76 -21.46 15.59
CA GLN A 492 6.08 -21.87 16.83
C GLN A 492 4.69 -22.50 16.61
N ALA A 493 4.17 -22.55 15.38
CA ALA A 493 2.83 -23.07 15.07
C ALA A 493 2.75 -24.61 15.07
N THR A 494 2.74 -25.24 16.25
CA THR A 494 2.87 -26.70 16.43
C THR A 494 1.68 -27.58 15.96
N THR A 495 0.85 -27.15 15.01
CA THR A 495 -0.33 -27.92 14.55
C THR A 495 -0.66 -27.77 13.06
N ARG A 496 -0.54 -28.88 12.32
CA ARG A 496 -1.03 -29.14 10.96
C ARG A 496 -0.37 -28.33 9.83
N ASP A 497 0.79 -28.81 9.39
CA ASP A 497 1.42 -28.37 8.14
C ASP A 497 0.50 -28.57 6.93
N ILE A 498 0.08 -27.47 6.31
CA ILE A 498 -0.47 -27.49 4.95
C ILE A 498 0.72 -27.60 3.99
N LYS A 499 0.81 -28.70 3.25
CA LYS A 499 1.83 -28.87 2.20
C LYS A 499 1.54 -27.96 1.02
N TRP A 500 2.05 -26.74 1.08
CA TRP A 500 2.01 -25.77 -0.03
C TRP A 500 2.54 -26.34 -1.34
N SER A 501 3.52 -27.25 -1.29
CA SER A 501 4.03 -27.97 -2.46
C SER A 501 2.94 -28.79 -3.18
N GLU A 502 2.10 -29.54 -2.45
CA GLU A 502 1.00 -30.32 -3.04
C GLU A 502 -0.11 -29.40 -3.58
N LEU A 503 -0.38 -28.27 -2.91
CA LEU A 503 -1.32 -27.25 -3.39
C LEU A 503 -0.86 -26.62 -4.71
N LEU A 504 0.38 -26.15 -4.78
CA LEU A 504 0.93 -25.51 -5.99
C LEU A 504 1.09 -26.52 -7.13
N GLN A 505 1.44 -27.78 -6.84
CA GLN A 505 1.47 -28.87 -7.83
C GLN A 505 0.09 -29.24 -8.39
N SER A 506 -1.01 -28.91 -7.71
CA SER A 506 -2.37 -29.13 -8.22
C SER A 506 -2.82 -28.12 -9.29
N ILE A 507 -2.03 -27.06 -9.50
CA ILE A 507 -2.33 -25.99 -10.45
C ILE A 507 -1.80 -26.37 -11.85
N THR A 508 -2.72 -26.70 -12.75
CA THR A 508 -2.41 -27.13 -14.13
C THR A 508 -2.81 -26.10 -15.20
N VAL A 509 -3.51 -25.02 -14.83
CA VAL A 509 -4.05 -24.01 -15.75
C VAL A 509 -3.38 -22.66 -15.49
N PHE A 510 -2.75 -22.11 -16.52
CA PHE A 510 -2.03 -20.84 -16.51
C PHE A 510 -2.63 -19.94 -17.61
N PRO A 511 -3.71 -19.19 -17.31
CA PRO A 511 -4.52 -18.52 -18.33
C PRO A 511 -3.92 -17.20 -18.82
N HIS A 512 -3.03 -16.56 -18.06
CA HIS A 512 -2.53 -15.21 -18.34
C HIS A 512 -1.10 -15.25 -18.86
N ASN A 513 -0.78 -14.35 -19.80
CA ASN A 513 0.59 -14.08 -20.22
C ASN A 513 1.13 -12.89 -19.41
N PHE A 514 2.35 -13.02 -18.90
CA PHE A 514 3.02 -11.99 -18.11
C PHE A 514 4.29 -11.53 -18.80
N LEU A 515 4.48 -10.21 -18.89
CA LEU A 515 5.79 -9.57 -18.98
C LEU A 515 6.15 -9.08 -17.58
N LEU A 516 7.21 -9.65 -16.99
CA LEU A 516 7.73 -9.29 -15.67
C LEU A 516 9.05 -8.54 -15.82
N ILE A 517 9.22 -7.44 -15.08
CA ILE A 517 10.46 -6.68 -15.00
C ILE A 517 11.10 -6.89 -13.62
N TRP A 518 12.29 -7.49 -13.59
CA TRP A 518 13.08 -7.67 -12.37
C TRP A 518 14.32 -6.77 -12.42
N ASP A 519 14.12 -5.55 -11.91
CA ASP A 519 15.14 -4.51 -11.76
C ASP A 519 15.86 -4.61 -10.40
N TRP A 520 17.19 -4.60 -10.42
CA TRP A 520 18.09 -4.56 -9.25
C TRP A 520 18.85 -3.22 -9.10
N ASP A 521 18.78 -2.32 -10.07
CA ASP A 521 19.60 -1.08 -10.16
C ASP A 521 19.00 0.09 -9.36
N ILE A 522 18.38 -0.24 -8.22
CA ILE A 522 17.50 0.64 -7.48
C ILE A 522 18.27 1.38 -6.39
N ASN A 523 18.53 2.67 -6.64
CA ASN A 523 19.05 3.59 -5.64
C ASN A 523 17.94 4.00 -4.65
N PRO A 524 18.01 3.60 -3.35
CA PRO A 524 16.94 3.86 -2.37
C PRO A 524 16.88 5.32 -1.88
N ASP A 525 17.89 6.13 -2.19
CA ASP A 525 18.00 7.52 -1.75
C ASP A 525 17.51 8.53 -2.83
N ARG A 526 17.11 8.05 -4.02
CA ARG A 526 16.31 8.84 -4.98
C ARG A 526 14.83 8.77 -4.60
N GLN A 527 14.19 9.92 -4.44
CA GLN A 527 12.74 9.98 -4.20
C GLN A 527 11.97 9.40 -5.40
N GLN A 528 10.89 8.67 -5.12
CA GLN A 528 10.03 8.10 -6.16
C GLN A 528 9.14 9.18 -6.80
N ASP A 529 9.70 9.92 -7.75
CA ASP A 529 8.94 10.81 -8.60
C ASP A 529 7.89 10.02 -9.40
N LYS A 530 6.63 10.49 -9.34
CA LYS A 530 5.45 9.69 -9.70
C LYS A 530 5.21 9.51 -11.21
N ASN A 531 6.08 10.05 -12.05
CA ASN A 531 5.93 10.09 -13.51
C ASN A 531 6.99 9.25 -14.23
N ASN A 532 7.23 8.02 -13.79
CA ASN A 532 8.32 7.19 -14.29
C ASN A 532 8.01 6.48 -15.62
N HIS A 533 7.66 7.25 -16.66
CA HIS A 533 7.44 6.75 -18.03
C HIS A 533 8.75 6.65 -18.83
N ASP A 534 9.71 7.56 -18.62
CA ASP A 534 10.91 7.66 -19.47
C ASP A 534 12.00 6.62 -19.14
N TYR A 535 11.99 6.01 -17.95
CA TYR A 535 13.07 5.14 -17.48
C TYR A 535 13.19 3.80 -18.23
N PHE A 536 12.11 3.34 -18.87
CA PHE A 536 12.00 2.00 -19.47
C PHE A 536 12.18 1.94 -20.99
N ALA A 537 12.43 3.08 -21.66
CA ALA A 537 12.78 3.16 -23.09
C ALA A 537 14.21 2.65 -23.40
N SER A 538 14.66 1.61 -22.70
CA SER A 538 16.02 1.04 -22.78
C SER A 538 16.13 -0.43 -22.33
N ILE A 539 15.00 -1.12 -22.14
CA ILE A 539 14.95 -2.58 -22.34
C ILE A 539 14.94 -2.79 -23.86
N PRO A 540 15.62 -3.82 -24.43
CA PRO A 540 15.74 -3.95 -25.88
C PRO A 540 14.39 -3.98 -26.59
N GLU A 541 14.14 -2.97 -27.43
CA GLU A 541 12.99 -2.98 -28.31
C GLU A 541 13.14 -4.16 -29.29
N HIS A 542 12.21 -5.13 -29.22
CA HIS A 542 11.86 -5.87 -30.43
C HIS A 542 11.34 -4.84 -31.44
N SER A 543 12.17 -4.51 -32.42
CA SER A 543 12.14 -3.26 -33.20
C SER A 543 10.95 -3.16 -34.17
N LYS A 544 9.74 -3.04 -33.61
CA LYS A 544 8.44 -3.02 -34.27
C LYS A 544 7.90 -1.59 -34.30
N THR A 545 8.62 -0.69 -34.97
CA THR A 545 8.15 0.69 -35.18
C THR A 545 6.89 0.72 -36.04
N GLY A 546 5.93 1.60 -35.70
CA GLY A 546 4.64 1.71 -36.40
C GLY A 546 3.54 0.81 -35.81
N LEU A 547 2.67 0.28 -36.67
CA LEU A 547 1.44 -0.44 -36.27
C LEU A 547 1.73 -1.63 -35.35
N GLU A 548 2.70 -2.50 -35.68
CA GLU A 548 2.97 -3.71 -34.91
C GLU A 548 3.34 -3.43 -33.43
N GLY A 549 4.14 -2.41 -33.16
CA GLY A 549 4.50 -2.03 -31.78
C GLY A 549 3.32 -1.45 -30.99
N CYS A 550 2.38 -0.79 -31.67
CA CYS A 550 1.15 -0.32 -31.04
C CYS A 550 0.20 -1.48 -30.70
N LEU A 551 0.07 -2.47 -31.60
CA LEU A 551 -0.72 -3.68 -31.34
C LEU A 551 -0.11 -4.55 -30.23
N ASP A 552 1.22 -4.65 -30.18
CA ASP A 552 1.94 -5.35 -29.11
C ASP A 552 1.74 -4.64 -27.77
N ALA A 553 1.95 -3.32 -27.71
CA ALA A 553 1.70 -2.52 -26.50
C ALA A 553 0.23 -2.63 -26.03
N ALA A 554 -0.76 -2.55 -26.93
CA ALA A 554 -2.16 -2.75 -26.58
C ALA A 554 -2.42 -4.17 -26.04
N THR A 555 -1.81 -5.20 -26.64
CA THR A 555 -1.89 -6.60 -26.17
C THR A 555 -1.29 -6.76 -24.78
N ARG A 556 -0.14 -6.11 -24.49
CA ARG A 556 0.48 -6.09 -23.17
C ARG A 556 -0.41 -5.40 -22.12
N ILE A 557 -0.93 -4.21 -22.43
CA ILE A 557 -1.86 -3.48 -21.55
C ILE A 557 -3.13 -4.32 -21.26
N ARG A 558 -3.67 -5.00 -22.28
CA ARG A 558 -4.83 -5.89 -22.17
C ARG A 558 -4.54 -7.10 -21.27
N ASN A 559 -3.37 -7.73 -21.38
CA ASN A 559 -2.97 -8.82 -20.48
C ASN A 559 -2.95 -8.36 -19.00
N VAL A 560 -2.44 -7.16 -18.71
CA VAL A 560 -2.51 -6.57 -17.36
C VAL A 560 -3.98 -6.29 -16.96
N ARG A 561 -4.79 -5.71 -17.85
CA ARG A 561 -6.20 -5.39 -17.62
C ARG A 561 -7.02 -6.61 -17.20
N LEU A 562 -6.85 -7.75 -17.88
CA LEU A 562 -7.58 -8.99 -17.60
C LEU A 562 -7.28 -9.51 -16.19
N VAL A 563 -6.01 -9.51 -15.78
CA VAL A 563 -5.62 -9.85 -14.39
C VAL A 563 -6.22 -8.87 -13.38
N LEU A 564 -6.15 -7.56 -13.65
CA LEU A 564 -6.72 -6.52 -12.77
C LEU A 564 -8.24 -6.67 -12.59
N GLN A 565 -8.96 -7.11 -13.63
CA GLN A 565 -10.38 -7.46 -13.54
C GLN A 565 -10.60 -8.71 -12.68
N GLU A 566 -9.79 -9.77 -12.82
CA GLU A 566 -9.84 -10.95 -11.95
C GLU A 566 -9.63 -10.57 -10.48
N VAL A 567 -8.61 -9.77 -10.16
CA VAL A 567 -8.39 -9.24 -8.80
C VAL A 567 -9.35 -8.10 -8.40
N LYS A 568 -10.34 -7.74 -9.21
CA LYS A 568 -11.35 -6.70 -8.92
C LYS A 568 -10.76 -5.30 -8.65
N GLN A 569 -9.56 -5.00 -9.14
CA GLN A 569 -8.95 -3.66 -9.10
C GLN A 569 -9.51 -2.78 -10.23
N TYR A 570 -10.84 -2.64 -10.27
CA TYR A 570 -11.58 -2.03 -11.38
C TYR A 570 -11.10 -0.60 -11.72
N GLY A 571 -10.73 0.21 -10.73
CA GLY A 571 -10.20 1.55 -10.96
C GLY A 571 -8.87 1.58 -11.74
N VAL A 572 -8.00 0.59 -11.52
CA VAL A 572 -6.74 0.43 -12.27
C VAL A 572 -7.02 -0.18 -13.64
N ALA A 573 -7.90 -1.18 -13.71
CA ALA A 573 -8.32 -1.78 -14.99
C ALA A 573 -8.94 -0.74 -15.95
N VAL A 574 -9.73 0.20 -15.44
CA VAL A 574 -10.29 1.32 -16.22
C VAL A 574 -9.22 2.31 -16.67
N LYS A 575 -8.15 2.52 -15.90
CA LYS A 575 -6.99 3.32 -16.35
C LYS A 575 -6.27 2.62 -17.50
N ASN A 576 -5.95 1.33 -17.36
CA ASN A 576 -5.26 0.55 -18.39
C ASN A 576 -6.11 0.47 -19.68
N LEU A 577 -7.43 0.27 -19.56
CA LEU A 577 -8.36 0.31 -20.70
C LEU A 577 -8.30 1.64 -21.47
N ARG A 578 -8.18 2.78 -20.79
CA ARG A 578 -8.05 4.09 -21.44
C ARG A 578 -6.72 4.23 -22.18
N GLU A 579 -5.63 3.74 -21.60
CA GLU A 579 -4.32 3.72 -22.27
C GLU A 579 -4.35 2.80 -23.51
N GLU A 580 -4.93 1.62 -23.39
CA GLU A 580 -5.14 0.67 -24.49
C GLU A 580 -5.96 1.32 -25.62
N THR A 581 -7.05 2.01 -25.28
CA THR A 581 -7.89 2.76 -26.23
C THR A 581 -7.08 3.88 -26.90
N ALA A 582 -6.28 4.65 -26.16
CA ALA A 582 -5.46 5.72 -26.71
C ALA A 582 -4.29 5.23 -27.59
N VAL A 583 -3.72 4.05 -27.29
CA VAL A 583 -2.73 3.36 -28.14
C VAL A 583 -3.39 2.85 -29.43
N LEU A 584 -4.61 2.32 -29.34
CA LEU A 584 -5.39 1.90 -30.52
C LEU A 584 -5.84 3.10 -31.36
N GLU A 585 -6.24 4.23 -30.76
CA GLU A 585 -6.55 5.47 -31.48
C GLU A 585 -5.32 6.04 -32.18
N ARG A 586 -4.13 5.96 -31.57
CA ARG A 586 -2.86 6.32 -32.20
C ARG A 586 -2.55 5.40 -33.39
N ALA A 587 -2.79 4.11 -33.26
CA ALA A 587 -2.69 3.13 -34.34
C ALA A 587 -3.76 3.33 -35.43
N LEU A 588 -4.90 3.94 -35.11
CA LEU A 588 -5.94 4.39 -36.05
C LEU A 588 -5.65 5.76 -36.69
N GLY A 589 -4.51 6.39 -36.36
CA GLY A 589 -4.04 7.65 -36.95
C GLY A 589 -2.86 7.54 -37.92
N THR A 590 -2.28 6.35 -38.11
CA THR A 590 -1.10 6.12 -38.98
C THR A 590 -1.47 5.90 -40.46
N GLU A 591 -0.63 6.36 -41.38
CA GLU A 591 -0.89 6.28 -42.84
C GLU A 591 -1.03 4.83 -43.39
N ASP A 592 -0.54 3.81 -42.67
CA ASP A 592 -0.63 2.39 -43.05
C ASP A 592 -2.07 1.81 -43.16
N LEU A 593 -3.10 2.56 -42.74
CA LEU A 593 -4.48 2.10 -42.55
C LEU A 593 -5.34 1.99 -43.81
N GLU A 594 -4.79 2.22 -45.01
CA GLU A 594 -5.54 2.00 -46.25
C GLU A 594 -5.87 0.50 -46.50
N LYS A 595 -5.18 -0.42 -45.81
CA LYS A 595 -5.41 -1.87 -45.94
C LYS A 595 -6.56 -2.37 -45.06
N GLU A 596 -7.49 -3.09 -45.67
CA GLU A 596 -8.62 -3.73 -45.00
C GLU A 596 -8.15 -4.79 -43.99
N ASP A 597 -7.09 -5.55 -44.32
CA ASP A 597 -6.45 -6.54 -43.45
C ASP A 597 -5.97 -5.98 -42.09
N ALA A 598 -5.51 -4.73 -42.07
CA ALA A 598 -5.04 -4.07 -40.84
C ALA A 598 -6.21 -3.76 -39.90
N LYS A 599 -7.33 -3.28 -40.47
CA LYS A 599 -8.58 -3.04 -39.74
C LYS A 599 -9.18 -4.35 -39.25
N GLU A 600 -9.16 -5.40 -40.06
CA GLU A 600 -9.57 -6.75 -39.66
C GLU A 600 -8.69 -7.30 -38.52
N THR A 601 -7.37 -7.10 -38.57
CA THR A 601 -6.45 -7.52 -37.50
C THR A 601 -6.76 -6.82 -36.18
N MET A 602 -6.98 -5.50 -36.19
CA MET A 602 -7.41 -4.75 -35.00
C MET A 602 -8.78 -5.23 -34.48
N VAL A 603 -9.77 -5.38 -35.37
CA VAL A 603 -11.12 -5.84 -35.01
C VAL A 603 -11.09 -7.25 -34.41
N ASN A 604 -10.28 -8.15 -34.94
CA ASN A 604 -10.12 -9.51 -34.40
C ASN A 604 -9.50 -9.50 -32.99
N GLN A 605 -8.46 -8.69 -32.74
CA GLN A 605 -7.92 -8.51 -31.38
C GLN A 605 -8.94 -7.94 -30.40
N LEU A 606 -9.85 -7.07 -30.85
CA LEU A 606 -10.90 -6.47 -30.03
C LEU A 606 -12.10 -7.42 -29.77
N ILE A 607 -12.34 -8.39 -30.65
CA ILE A 607 -13.45 -9.35 -30.56
C ILE A 607 -13.21 -10.50 -29.56
N GLU A 608 -11.95 -10.83 -29.24
CA GLU A 608 -11.64 -11.95 -28.33
C GLU A 608 -12.02 -11.71 -26.85
N ASP A 609 -12.51 -10.52 -26.48
CA ASP A 609 -12.74 -10.12 -25.09
C ASP A 609 -14.09 -10.61 -24.54
N LYS A 610 -14.13 -11.84 -24.03
CA LYS A 610 -15.31 -12.44 -23.37
C LYS A 610 -15.53 -11.91 -21.94
N GLY A 611 -15.44 -10.60 -21.75
CA GLY A 611 -15.58 -9.88 -20.47
C GLY A 611 -16.86 -9.02 -20.42
N GLN A 612 -17.45 -8.85 -19.22
CA GLN A 612 -18.80 -8.28 -19.03
C GLN A 612 -18.93 -6.75 -19.22
N TRP A 613 -18.02 -6.10 -19.97
CA TRP A 613 -18.13 -4.68 -20.35
C TRP A 613 -17.72 -4.52 -21.81
N THR A 614 -18.68 -4.63 -22.72
CA THR A 614 -18.44 -4.58 -24.16
C THR A 614 -17.81 -3.25 -24.59
N LEU A 615 -16.81 -3.31 -25.48
CA LEU A 615 -16.06 -2.14 -25.96
C LEU A 615 -16.98 -1.02 -26.50
N LEU A 616 -18.12 -1.37 -27.11
CA LEU A 616 -19.12 -0.39 -27.57
C LEU A 616 -19.66 0.48 -26.42
N CYS A 617 -20.01 -0.12 -25.28
CA CYS A 617 -20.51 0.60 -24.10
C CYS A 617 -19.46 1.54 -23.52
N LEU A 618 -18.19 1.12 -23.56
CA LEU A 618 -17.05 1.87 -23.05
C LEU A 618 -16.68 3.04 -23.97
N ALA A 619 -16.67 2.82 -25.28
CA ALA A 619 -16.49 3.86 -26.30
C ALA A 619 -17.64 4.88 -26.23
N ALA A 620 -18.89 4.41 -26.12
CA ALA A 620 -20.08 5.24 -25.97
C ALA A 620 -20.07 6.05 -24.65
N GLY A 621 -19.62 5.47 -23.54
CA GLY A 621 -19.56 6.14 -22.24
C GLY A 621 -18.40 7.13 -22.06
N ASN A 622 -17.39 7.12 -22.95
CA ASN A 622 -16.24 8.05 -22.89
C ASN A 622 -16.15 9.00 -24.12
N GLY A 623 -17.04 8.90 -25.11
CA GLY A 623 -17.15 9.87 -26.21
C GLY A 623 -16.39 9.51 -27.51
N HIS A 624 -15.93 8.27 -27.66
CA HIS A 624 -15.10 7.85 -28.79
C HIS A 624 -15.94 7.56 -30.05
N GLU A 625 -16.45 8.61 -30.70
CA GLU A 625 -17.33 8.51 -31.88
C GLU A 625 -16.74 7.67 -33.03
N THR A 626 -15.43 7.76 -33.28
CA THR A 626 -14.72 6.96 -34.30
C THR A 626 -14.73 5.46 -33.99
N VAL A 627 -14.50 5.09 -32.73
CA VAL A 627 -14.50 3.69 -32.27
C VAL A 627 -15.91 3.12 -32.26
N VAL A 628 -16.90 3.89 -31.79
CA VAL A 628 -18.33 3.51 -31.89
C VAL A 628 -18.70 3.26 -33.34
N LYS A 629 -18.37 4.19 -34.25
CA LYS A 629 -18.67 4.03 -35.68
C LYS A 629 -18.05 2.78 -36.27
N LEU A 630 -16.75 2.52 -36.03
CA LEU A 630 -16.06 1.32 -36.53
C LEU A 630 -16.73 0.02 -36.04
N LEU A 631 -17.17 -0.03 -34.78
CA LEU A 631 -17.85 -1.19 -34.20
C LEU A 631 -19.26 -1.40 -34.78
N LEU A 632 -19.95 -0.33 -35.21
CA LEU A 632 -21.25 -0.41 -35.86
C LEU A 632 -21.13 -0.75 -37.36
N ASP A 633 -20.20 -0.13 -38.08
CA ASP A 633 -19.99 -0.30 -39.52
C ASP A 633 -19.49 -1.71 -39.90
N THR A 634 -18.66 -2.34 -39.04
CA THR A 634 -17.96 -3.59 -39.39
C THR A 634 -18.84 -4.84 -39.48
N GLY A 635 -20.03 -4.85 -38.87
CA GLY A 635 -21.03 -5.94 -38.95
C GLY A 635 -20.63 -7.31 -38.39
N LYS A 636 -19.34 -7.57 -38.12
CA LYS A 636 -18.80 -8.84 -37.60
C LYS A 636 -19.06 -9.04 -36.10
N VAL A 637 -19.23 -7.95 -35.34
CA VAL A 637 -19.63 -8.03 -33.94
C VAL A 637 -21.13 -8.31 -33.87
N ASN A 638 -21.51 -9.45 -33.29
CA ASN A 638 -22.91 -9.84 -33.10
C ASN A 638 -23.54 -9.09 -31.92
N LEU A 639 -23.53 -7.75 -31.99
CA LEU A 639 -23.94 -6.84 -30.92
C LEU A 639 -25.34 -7.18 -30.39
N HIS A 640 -25.38 -7.64 -29.15
CA HIS A 640 -26.61 -7.99 -28.47
C HIS A 640 -27.44 -6.73 -28.22
N ARG A 641 -28.77 -6.88 -28.23
CA ARG A 641 -29.69 -5.75 -28.07
C ARG A 641 -29.47 -4.99 -26.74
N GLU A 642 -29.08 -5.72 -25.70
CA GLU A 642 -28.76 -5.21 -24.37
C GLU A 642 -27.48 -4.36 -24.36
N GLU A 643 -26.48 -4.68 -25.19
CA GLU A 643 -25.23 -3.91 -25.31
C GLU A 643 -25.49 -2.57 -26.03
N LEU A 644 -26.21 -2.62 -27.15
CA LEU A 644 -26.66 -1.42 -27.89
C LEU A 644 -27.51 -0.50 -27.00
N GLN A 645 -28.38 -1.09 -26.17
CA GLN A 645 -29.20 -0.36 -25.22
C GLN A 645 -28.38 0.27 -24.08
N THR A 646 -27.40 -0.47 -23.55
CA THR A 646 -26.49 0.03 -22.50
C THR A 646 -25.60 1.16 -23.01
N ALA A 647 -25.08 1.03 -24.24
CA ALA A 647 -24.36 2.09 -24.92
C ALA A 647 -25.23 3.36 -25.10
N LEU A 648 -26.51 3.22 -25.41
CA LEU A 648 -27.45 4.34 -25.55
C LEU A 648 -27.70 5.04 -24.21
N TRP A 649 -27.94 4.28 -23.13
CA TRP A 649 -28.10 4.85 -21.78
C TRP A 649 -26.85 5.64 -21.34
N LEU A 650 -25.66 5.08 -21.57
CA LEU A 650 -24.37 5.72 -21.22
C LEU A 650 -24.09 6.98 -22.06
N ALA A 651 -24.29 6.91 -23.38
CA ALA A 651 -24.10 8.06 -24.27
C ALA A 651 -25.08 9.19 -23.95
N ALA A 652 -26.34 8.84 -23.61
CA ALA A 652 -27.36 9.81 -23.23
C ALA A 652 -27.05 10.48 -21.88
N GLN A 653 -26.59 9.72 -20.88
CA GLN A 653 -26.15 10.24 -19.57
C GLN A 653 -24.89 11.13 -19.66
N LYS A 654 -24.17 11.12 -20.78
CA LYS A 654 -22.95 11.92 -20.99
C LYS A 654 -23.09 12.99 -22.07
N GLY A 655 -24.27 13.11 -22.70
CA GLY A 655 -24.56 14.17 -23.66
C GLY A 655 -23.92 13.99 -25.04
N TYR A 656 -23.38 12.81 -25.36
CA TYR A 656 -22.68 12.56 -26.62
C TYR A 656 -23.66 12.40 -27.79
N LYS A 657 -24.15 13.54 -28.31
CA LYS A 657 -25.19 13.60 -29.35
C LYS A 657 -24.87 12.75 -30.59
N GLY A 658 -23.63 12.77 -31.09
CA GLY A 658 -23.26 11.99 -32.28
C GLY A 658 -23.33 10.48 -32.01
N ILE A 659 -22.90 10.03 -30.83
CA ILE A 659 -23.03 8.63 -30.39
C ILE A 659 -24.50 8.24 -30.22
N VAL A 660 -25.32 9.09 -29.59
CA VAL A 660 -26.77 8.85 -29.46
C VAL A 660 -27.41 8.74 -30.84
N GLN A 661 -27.09 9.63 -31.77
CA GLN A 661 -27.59 9.58 -33.16
C GLN A 661 -27.16 8.27 -33.85
N MET A 662 -25.87 7.93 -33.86
CA MET A 662 -25.37 6.69 -34.48
C MET A 662 -26.03 5.42 -33.91
N LEU A 663 -26.34 5.39 -32.61
CA LEU A 663 -27.03 4.27 -31.98
C LEU A 663 -28.52 4.21 -32.35
N LEU A 664 -29.20 5.35 -32.48
CA LEU A 664 -30.58 5.44 -32.97
C LEU A 664 -30.67 5.02 -34.45
N ASP A 665 -29.73 5.48 -35.28
CA ASP A 665 -29.64 5.18 -36.72
C ASP A 665 -29.50 3.68 -37.02
N THR A 666 -29.06 2.86 -36.03
CA THR A 666 -29.04 1.39 -36.17
C THR A 666 -30.43 0.76 -36.33
N GLY A 667 -31.49 1.44 -35.86
CA GLY A 667 -32.85 0.89 -35.77
C GLY A 667 -33.02 -0.29 -34.79
N LYS A 668 -31.97 -0.68 -34.05
CA LYS A 668 -31.98 -1.87 -33.17
C LYS A 668 -32.34 -1.54 -31.72
N VAL A 669 -31.97 -0.36 -31.24
CA VAL A 669 -32.24 0.14 -29.87
C VAL A 669 -33.72 0.36 -29.61
N ASN A 670 -34.11 0.49 -28.33
CA ASN A 670 -35.44 0.92 -27.91
C ASN A 670 -35.33 2.13 -26.98
N VAL A 671 -35.75 3.32 -27.43
CA VAL A 671 -35.67 4.55 -26.64
C VAL A 671 -36.48 4.47 -25.34
N GLY A 672 -37.58 3.72 -25.34
CA GLY A 672 -38.43 3.47 -24.18
C GLY A 672 -37.97 2.32 -23.28
N ALA A 673 -36.86 1.63 -23.58
CA ALA A 673 -36.37 0.55 -22.71
C ALA A 673 -35.74 1.11 -21.44
N LYS A 674 -36.08 0.43 -20.33
CA LYS A 674 -35.64 0.75 -18.98
C LYS A 674 -34.48 -0.12 -18.53
N ASP A 675 -33.58 0.47 -17.77
CA ASP A 675 -32.47 -0.22 -17.09
C ASP A 675 -32.89 -0.82 -15.75
N GLU A 676 -31.93 -1.33 -14.97
CA GLU A 676 -32.14 -1.92 -13.65
C GLU A 676 -32.68 -0.90 -12.61
N ASP A 677 -32.40 0.39 -12.81
CA ASP A 677 -32.91 1.51 -12.00
C ASP A 677 -34.32 1.96 -12.46
N GLY A 678 -34.88 1.35 -13.51
CA GLY A 678 -36.17 1.71 -14.10
C GLY A 678 -36.15 2.96 -15.01
N GLN A 679 -34.96 3.48 -15.32
CA GLN A 679 -34.75 4.71 -16.09
C GLN A 679 -34.59 4.43 -17.60
N THR A 680 -35.01 5.37 -18.44
CA THR A 680 -34.75 5.32 -19.90
C THR A 680 -33.61 6.27 -20.28
N ALA A 681 -33.15 6.21 -21.54
CA ALA A 681 -32.15 7.15 -22.05
C ALA A 681 -32.58 8.63 -21.91
N LEU A 682 -33.87 8.91 -22.10
CA LEU A 682 -34.46 10.25 -21.91
C LEU A 682 -34.36 10.70 -20.44
N HIS A 683 -34.66 9.82 -19.48
CA HIS A 683 -34.52 10.11 -18.06
C HIS A 683 -33.06 10.40 -17.69
N ARG A 684 -32.10 9.58 -18.13
CA ARG A 684 -30.66 9.79 -17.84
C ARG A 684 -30.12 11.10 -18.42
N ALA A 685 -30.52 11.46 -19.64
CA ALA A 685 -30.16 12.76 -20.25
C ALA A 685 -30.82 13.95 -19.53
N ALA A 686 -32.06 13.78 -19.04
CA ALA A 686 -32.78 14.81 -18.30
C ALA A 686 -32.20 15.06 -16.90
N ILE A 687 -31.82 14.00 -16.16
CA ILE A 687 -31.11 14.09 -14.87
C ILE A 687 -29.80 14.89 -15.01
N THR A 688 -29.06 14.65 -16.10
CA THR A 688 -27.73 15.24 -16.35
C THR A 688 -27.75 16.55 -17.14
N GLY A 689 -28.93 17.10 -17.45
CA GLY A 689 -29.08 18.43 -18.05
C GLY A 689 -28.75 18.52 -19.54
N HIS A 690 -28.65 17.40 -20.25
CA HIS A 690 -28.21 17.35 -21.64
C HIS A 690 -29.34 17.70 -22.62
N GLU A 691 -29.80 18.97 -22.58
CA GLU A 691 -30.88 19.55 -23.40
C GLU A 691 -30.89 19.06 -24.85
N VAL A 692 -29.75 19.11 -25.56
CA VAL A 692 -29.66 18.72 -26.98
C VAL A 692 -29.89 17.22 -27.21
N VAL A 693 -29.58 16.38 -26.22
CA VAL A 693 -29.88 14.94 -26.24
C VAL A 693 -31.32 14.68 -25.79
N VAL A 694 -31.83 15.43 -24.80
CA VAL A 694 -33.25 15.39 -24.43
C VAL A 694 -34.13 15.73 -25.63
N GLN A 695 -33.83 16.81 -26.36
CA GLN A 695 -34.53 17.20 -27.59
C GLN A 695 -34.48 16.09 -28.64
N LEU A 696 -33.29 15.53 -28.93
CA LEU A 696 -33.14 14.43 -29.89
C LEU A 696 -33.97 13.19 -29.50
N LEU A 697 -33.98 12.82 -28.23
CA LEU A 697 -34.76 11.70 -27.70
C LEU A 697 -36.26 12.02 -27.54
N PHE A 698 -36.65 13.30 -27.59
CA PHE A 698 -38.05 13.75 -27.57
C PHE A 698 -38.64 13.82 -28.98
N ASP A 699 -37.83 14.23 -29.98
CA ASP A 699 -38.22 14.30 -31.39
C ASP A 699 -38.26 12.92 -32.08
N THR A 700 -37.39 11.99 -31.67
CA THR A 700 -37.37 10.60 -32.21
C THR A 700 -38.44 9.70 -31.60
N VAL A 701 -39.22 10.19 -30.64
CA VAL A 701 -40.26 9.44 -29.94
C VAL A 701 -41.65 9.90 -30.42
N GLU A 702 -42.10 9.35 -31.55
CA GLU A 702 -43.51 9.40 -31.98
C GLU A 702 -44.46 8.54 -31.09
N VAL A 703 -44.04 8.19 -29.88
CA VAL A 703 -44.76 7.24 -29.03
C VAL A 703 -45.79 7.96 -28.16
N ASP A 704 -46.93 7.30 -27.98
CA ASP A 704 -47.90 7.47 -26.90
C ASP A 704 -47.24 7.21 -25.52
N LEU A 705 -46.31 8.08 -25.14
CA LEU A 705 -45.77 8.13 -23.79
C LEU A 705 -46.91 8.55 -22.86
N HIS A 706 -47.46 7.56 -22.14
CA HIS A 706 -48.39 7.82 -21.05
C HIS A 706 -47.83 8.92 -20.14
N SER A 707 -48.69 9.88 -19.79
CA SER A 707 -48.31 11.13 -19.12
C SER A 707 -47.40 10.93 -17.90
N THR A 708 -47.55 9.81 -17.20
CA THR A 708 -46.74 9.37 -16.05
C THR A 708 -45.23 9.32 -16.29
N GLU A 709 -44.76 8.98 -17.49
CA GLU A 709 -43.31 8.91 -17.76
C GLU A 709 -42.73 10.30 -18.08
N LEU A 710 -43.45 11.14 -18.84
CA LEU A 710 -43.04 12.55 -19.03
C LEU A 710 -43.12 13.35 -17.72
N GLN A 711 -44.06 13.02 -16.84
CA GLN A 711 -44.13 13.56 -15.48
C GLN A 711 -42.87 13.18 -14.68
N LYS A 712 -42.40 11.92 -14.71
CA LYS A 712 -41.14 11.51 -14.04
C LYS A 712 -39.92 12.25 -14.58
N VAL A 713 -39.83 12.43 -15.90
CA VAL A 713 -38.75 13.21 -16.54
C VAL A 713 -38.75 14.65 -16.03
N LEU A 714 -39.92 15.30 -15.88
CA LEU A 714 -40.02 16.65 -15.29
C LEU A 714 -39.65 16.66 -13.80
N HIS A 715 -40.11 15.67 -13.02
CA HIS A 715 -39.76 15.53 -11.59
C HIS A 715 -38.24 15.44 -11.40
N TRP A 716 -37.56 14.50 -12.07
CA TRP A 716 -36.12 14.32 -11.93
C TRP A 716 -35.29 15.48 -12.53
N ALA A 717 -35.75 16.12 -13.62
CA ALA A 717 -35.12 17.33 -14.12
C ALA A 717 -35.23 18.50 -13.12
N ALA A 718 -36.36 18.61 -12.41
CA ALA A 718 -36.58 19.63 -11.39
C ALA A 718 -35.80 19.34 -10.09
N GLU A 719 -35.70 18.08 -9.67
CA GLU A 719 -34.87 17.58 -8.56
C GLU A 719 -33.37 17.89 -8.78
N ASN A 720 -32.90 17.74 -10.03
CA ASN A 720 -31.50 17.96 -10.40
C ASN A 720 -31.22 19.41 -10.89
N GLY A 721 -32.20 20.32 -10.82
CA GLY A 721 -32.00 21.75 -11.10
C GLY A 721 -31.81 22.11 -12.58
N GLN A 722 -32.22 21.23 -13.49
CA GLN A 722 -31.86 21.30 -14.91
C GLN A 722 -32.75 22.29 -15.68
N GLU A 723 -32.54 23.59 -15.44
CA GLU A 723 -33.36 24.71 -15.94
C GLU A 723 -33.74 24.58 -17.42
N ALA A 724 -32.77 24.34 -18.30
CA ALA A 724 -33.00 24.22 -19.74
C ALA A 724 -33.89 23.02 -20.11
N VAL A 725 -33.71 21.88 -19.43
CA VAL A 725 -34.53 20.68 -19.63
C VAL A 725 -35.95 20.89 -19.09
N VAL A 726 -36.09 21.48 -17.90
CA VAL A 726 -37.40 21.86 -17.34
C VAL A 726 -38.14 22.80 -18.28
N LYS A 727 -37.46 23.84 -18.79
CA LYS A 727 -38.03 24.80 -19.73
C LYS A 727 -38.49 24.12 -21.03
N LEU A 728 -37.65 23.29 -21.64
CA LEU A 728 -37.99 22.50 -22.85
C LEU A 728 -39.26 21.66 -22.63
N LEU A 729 -39.37 20.99 -21.47
CA LEU A 729 -40.55 20.20 -21.11
C LEU A 729 -41.81 21.06 -20.90
N LEU A 730 -41.68 22.23 -20.28
CA LEU A 730 -42.78 23.18 -20.10
C LEU A 730 -43.26 23.79 -21.43
N ASP A 731 -42.33 24.27 -22.26
CA ASP A 731 -42.59 24.86 -23.58
C ASP A 731 -43.22 23.84 -24.55
N SER A 732 -42.96 22.53 -24.36
CA SER A 732 -43.60 21.46 -25.15
C SER A 732 -45.13 21.38 -24.98
N GLY A 733 -45.67 21.90 -23.87
CA GLY A 733 -47.09 21.81 -23.51
C GLY A 733 -47.63 20.40 -23.24
N LYS A 734 -46.81 19.33 -23.35
CA LYS A 734 -47.24 17.93 -23.17
C LYS A 734 -47.28 17.46 -21.71
N VAL A 735 -46.69 18.19 -20.78
CA VAL A 735 -46.50 17.75 -19.39
C VAL A 735 -47.48 18.46 -18.45
N ASP A 736 -48.11 17.71 -17.55
CA ASP A 736 -48.84 18.26 -16.42
C ASP A 736 -47.88 18.66 -15.30
N VAL A 737 -47.75 19.98 -15.10
CA VAL A 737 -46.86 20.60 -14.10
C VAL A 737 -47.38 20.44 -12.67
N GLY A 738 -48.69 20.20 -12.51
CA GLY A 738 -49.33 19.94 -11.22
C GLY A 738 -49.33 18.46 -10.81
N ALA A 739 -48.79 17.59 -11.65
CA ALA A 739 -48.75 16.15 -11.42
C ALA A 739 -48.00 15.78 -10.13
N LYS A 740 -48.45 14.69 -9.51
CA LYS A 740 -47.87 14.16 -8.28
C LYS A 740 -47.25 12.78 -8.50
N ASP A 741 -46.14 12.54 -7.83
CA ASP A 741 -45.49 11.24 -7.75
C ASP A 741 -46.21 10.29 -6.76
N GLU A 742 -45.63 9.11 -6.53
CA GLU A 742 -46.15 8.11 -5.59
C GLU A 742 -46.11 8.57 -4.12
N ASN A 743 -45.22 9.52 -3.78
CA ASN A 743 -45.17 10.18 -2.47
C ASN A 743 -46.12 11.38 -2.36
N GLY A 744 -46.79 11.79 -3.44
CA GLY A 744 -47.65 12.98 -3.50
C GLY A 744 -46.90 14.30 -3.68
N GLN A 745 -45.57 14.27 -3.85
CA GLN A 745 -44.72 15.41 -4.18
C GLN A 745 -44.95 15.83 -5.64
N THR A 746 -44.71 17.10 -5.95
CA THR A 746 -44.72 17.66 -7.32
C THR A 746 -43.31 18.07 -7.73
N ALA A 747 -43.07 18.38 -9.00
CA ALA A 747 -41.80 18.95 -9.46
C ALA A 747 -41.38 20.22 -8.66
N LEU A 748 -42.36 21.01 -8.18
CA LEU A 748 -42.12 22.17 -7.30
C LEU A 748 -41.58 21.76 -5.92
N HIS A 749 -41.99 20.61 -5.38
CA HIS A 749 -41.42 20.09 -4.12
C HIS A 749 -39.96 19.71 -4.31
N MET A 750 -39.64 18.95 -5.36
CA MET A 750 -38.27 18.46 -5.60
C MET A 750 -37.29 19.60 -5.91
N ALA A 751 -37.73 20.60 -6.68
CA ALA A 751 -36.95 21.82 -6.90
C ALA A 751 -36.76 22.63 -5.61
N ALA A 752 -37.78 22.70 -4.75
CA ALA A 752 -37.71 23.43 -3.48
C ALA A 752 -36.92 22.69 -2.39
N GLU A 753 -36.92 21.36 -2.39
CA GLU A 753 -36.09 20.51 -1.53
C GLU A 753 -34.60 20.69 -1.82
N ASN A 754 -34.23 20.77 -3.10
CA ASN A 754 -32.84 20.86 -3.54
C ASN A 754 -32.35 22.31 -3.77
N GLY A 755 -33.23 23.31 -3.63
CA GLY A 755 -32.85 24.73 -3.63
C GLY A 755 -32.77 25.41 -5.00
N HIS A 756 -33.34 24.80 -6.04
CA HIS A 756 -33.17 25.22 -7.43
C HIS A 756 -34.04 26.43 -7.79
N GLU A 757 -33.60 27.62 -7.36
CA GLU A 757 -34.30 28.91 -7.51
C GLU A 757 -34.86 29.14 -8.93
N ALA A 758 -34.05 28.93 -9.96
CA ALA A 758 -34.45 29.14 -11.35
C ALA A 758 -35.57 28.16 -11.80
N VAL A 759 -35.50 26.91 -11.38
CA VAL A 759 -36.54 25.89 -11.66
C VAL A 759 -37.82 26.21 -10.89
N VAL A 760 -37.73 26.54 -9.59
CA VAL A 760 -38.88 26.98 -8.78
C VAL A 760 -39.58 28.16 -9.45
N LYS A 761 -38.81 29.15 -9.90
CA LYS A 761 -39.33 30.32 -10.62
C LYS A 761 -40.03 29.93 -11.93
N LEU A 762 -39.39 29.13 -12.79
CA LEU A 762 -40.00 28.66 -14.05
C LEU A 762 -41.34 27.93 -13.82
N LEU A 763 -41.42 27.09 -12.78
CA LEU A 763 -42.64 26.36 -12.44
C LEU A 763 -43.76 27.29 -11.97
N LEU A 764 -43.45 28.29 -11.14
CA LEU A 764 -44.41 29.29 -10.65
C LEU A 764 -44.86 30.25 -11.77
N ASP A 765 -43.95 30.72 -12.61
CA ASP A 765 -44.21 31.63 -13.74
C ASP A 765 -45.18 31.03 -14.78
N THR A 766 -45.41 29.71 -14.78
CA THR A 766 -46.45 29.06 -15.62
C THR A 766 -47.87 29.54 -15.33
N GLY A 767 -48.14 30.04 -14.11
CA GLY A 767 -49.48 30.42 -13.65
C GLY A 767 -50.51 29.29 -13.51
N LYS A 768 -50.14 28.04 -13.87
CA LYS A 768 -51.00 26.84 -13.82
C LYS A 768 -50.81 26.03 -12.53
N VAL A 769 -49.69 26.23 -11.86
CA VAL A 769 -49.26 25.47 -10.68
C VAL A 769 -49.92 26.04 -9.41
N ASP A 770 -50.46 25.15 -8.58
CA ASP A 770 -50.74 25.45 -7.17
C ASP A 770 -49.41 25.52 -6.42
N ALA A 771 -49.24 26.52 -5.56
CA ALA A 771 -48.01 26.74 -4.78
C ALA A 771 -48.03 26.05 -3.40
N ASP A 772 -49.22 25.68 -2.89
CA ASP A 772 -49.40 24.94 -1.63
C ASP A 772 -49.91 23.48 -1.76
N PRO A 773 -49.65 22.72 -2.85
CA PRO A 773 -50.07 21.33 -2.92
C PRO A 773 -49.35 20.56 -1.81
N LYS A 774 -50.09 19.81 -1.01
CA LYS A 774 -49.52 18.99 0.07
C LYS A 774 -49.15 17.60 -0.40
N ASP A 775 -47.97 17.13 0.00
CA ASP A 775 -47.49 15.77 -0.25
C ASP A 775 -48.10 14.71 0.69
N GLY A 776 -47.62 13.47 0.59
CA GLY A 776 -48.00 12.34 1.44
C GLY A 776 -47.61 12.47 2.91
N SER A 777 -46.79 13.44 3.30
CA SER A 777 -46.50 13.83 4.69
C SER A 777 -47.33 15.04 5.14
N GLY A 778 -48.01 15.73 4.22
CA GLY A 778 -48.74 16.97 4.46
C GLY A 778 -47.88 18.24 4.29
N GLN A 779 -46.63 18.09 3.88
CA GLN A 779 -45.68 19.19 3.66
C GLN A 779 -45.94 19.86 2.29
N THR A 780 -45.56 21.13 2.19
CA THR A 780 -45.61 21.93 0.95
C THR A 780 -44.20 22.27 0.50
N ALA A 781 -44.01 22.82 -0.71
CA ALA A 781 -42.71 23.29 -1.18
C ALA A 781 -42.00 24.23 -0.17
N LEU A 782 -42.75 25.07 0.54
CA LEU A 782 -42.23 25.96 1.59
C LEU A 782 -41.63 25.18 2.78
N HIS A 783 -42.18 24.03 3.15
CA HIS A 783 -41.61 23.17 4.19
C HIS A 783 -40.27 22.59 3.74
N TRP A 784 -40.19 22.07 2.52
CA TRP A 784 -38.97 21.43 1.98
C TRP A 784 -37.84 22.43 1.76
N ALA A 785 -38.15 23.63 1.28
CA ALA A 785 -37.19 24.73 1.21
C ALA A 785 -36.70 25.16 2.60
N ALA A 786 -37.63 25.30 3.57
CA ALA A 786 -37.28 25.73 4.92
C ALA A 786 -36.49 24.68 5.72
N LYS A 787 -36.80 23.39 5.52
CA LYS A 787 -36.09 22.22 6.09
C LYS A 787 -34.63 22.15 5.65
N ASN A 788 -34.35 22.51 4.39
CA ASN A 788 -33.01 22.42 3.80
C ASN A 788 -32.25 23.76 3.76
N GLY A 789 -32.88 24.87 4.15
CA GLY A 789 -32.22 26.17 4.36
C GLY A 789 -32.20 27.10 3.15
N HIS A 790 -33.01 26.82 2.13
CA HIS A 790 -32.96 27.49 0.82
C HIS A 790 -33.65 28.87 0.84
N GLU A 791 -32.98 29.87 1.43
CA GLU A 791 -33.50 31.24 1.62
C GLU A 791 -34.14 31.85 0.37
N ALA A 792 -33.48 31.75 -0.78
CA ALA A 792 -33.98 32.32 -2.05
C ALA A 792 -35.30 31.66 -2.50
N VAL A 793 -35.41 30.34 -2.37
CA VAL A 793 -36.64 29.59 -2.67
C VAL A 793 -37.75 29.94 -1.67
N VAL A 794 -37.44 29.98 -0.37
CA VAL A 794 -38.39 30.40 0.67
C VAL A 794 -38.92 31.79 0.35
N LYS A 795 -38.05 32.72 -0.06
CA LYS A 795 -38.43 34.08 -0.44
C LYS A 795 -39.35 34.10 -1.67
N LEU A 796 -39.01 33.43 -2.76
CA LEU A 796 -39.86 33.35 -3.95
C LEU A 796 -41.26 32.78 -3.66
N LEU A 797 -41.34 31.79 -2.77
CA LEU A 797 -42.61 31.22 -2.32
C LEU A 797 -43.41 32.24 -1.48
N LEU A 798 -42.78 32.93 -0.53
CA LEU A 798 -43.47 33.93 0.32
C LEU A 798 -43.90 35.19 -0.46
N ASP A 799 -43.11 35.62 -1.46
CA ASP A 799 -43.46 36.70 -2.39
C ASP A 799 -44.61 36.29 -3.34
N THR A 800 -44.89 34.99 -3.50
CA THR A 800 -45.99 34.47 -4.33
C THR A 800 -47.32 34.64 -3.58
N SER A 801 -48.06 35.70 -3.92
CA SER A 801 -49.28 36.21 -3.25
C SER A 801 -50.38 35.23 -2.79
N LYS A 802 -50.42 33.98 -3.29
CA LYS A 802 -51.36 32.94 -2.89
C LYS A 802 -50.89 32.04 -1.75
N VAL A 803 -49.58 32.01 -1.48
CA VAL A 803 -48.94 31.06 -0.56
C VAL A 803 -49.36 31.31 0.90
N ASP A 804 -49.75 30.23 1.57
CA ASP A 804 -49.85 30.15 3.03
C ASP A 804 -48.44 30.11 3.64
N ALA A 805 -48.20 30.98 4.62
CA ALA A 805 -46.90 31.06 5.31
C ALA A 805 -46.84 30.16 6.56
N ASP A 806 -47.99 29.70 7.06
CA ASP A 806 -48.13 28.84 8.24
C ASP A 806 -48.80 27.46 7.98
N PRO A 807 -48.71 26.84 6.78
CA PRO A 807 -49.34 25.56 6.54
C PRO A 807 -48.72 24.52 7.48
N LYS A 808 -49.58 23.70 8.10
CA LYS A 808 -49.15 22.58 8.95
C LYS A 808 -49.08 21.26 8.20
N ASP A 809 -48.01 20.50 8.43
CA ASP A 809 -47.90 19.10 8.01
C ASP A 809 -48.67 18.14 8.94
N ARG A 810 -48.61 16.82 8.68
CA ARG A 810 -49.31 15.81 9.51
C ARG A 810 -48.79 15.70 10.94
N SER A 811 -47.59 16.20 11.24
CA SER A 811 -47.07 16.35 12.60
C SER A 811 -47.44 17.68 13.25
N GLY A 812 -48.20 18.54 12.56
CA GLY A 812 -48.57 19.86 13.05
C GLY A 812 -47.45 20.90 13.00
N GLN A 813 -46.30 20.53 12.43
CA GLN A 813 -45.13 21.39 12.25
C GLN A 813 -45.34 22.30 11.04
N THR A 814 -44.73 23.48 11.08
CA THR A 814 -44.75 24.52 10.04
C THR A 814 -43.35 24.70 9.44
N ALA A 815 -43.23 25.46 8.35
CA ALA A 815 -41.92 25.82 7.79
C ALA A 815 -40.94 26.39 8.85
N LEU A 816 -41.44 27.20 9.80
CA LEU A 816 -40.64 27.73 10.92
C LEU A 816 -40.09 26.64 11.84
N HIS A 817 -40.85 25.58 12.14
CA HIS A 817 -40.35 24.45 12.92
C HIS A 817 -39.20 23.73 12.20
N TRP A 818 -39.33 23.53 10.89
CA TRP A 818 -38.35 22.81 10.09
C TRP A 818 -37.07 23.61 9.87
N ALA A 819 -37.17 24.92 9.64
CA ALA A 819 -36.00 25.80 9.61
C ALA A 819 -35.29 25.86 10.97
N ALA A 820 -36.06 25.98 12.05
CA ALA A 820 -35.51 26.08 13.40
C ALA A 820 -34.85 24.78 13.87
N LYS A 821 -35.45 23.63 13.55
CA LYS A 821 -34.94 22.28 13.87
C LYS A 821 -33.60 21.96 13.19
N ASN A 822 -33.31 22.54 12.04
CA ASN A 822 -32.08 22.31 11.27
C ASN A 822 -31.09 23.49 11.33
N GLY A 823 -31.40 24.54 12.10
CA GLY A 823 -30.47 25.64 12.38
C GLY A 823 -30.39 26.75 11.34
N HIS A 824 -31.34 26.84 10.40
CA HIS A 824 -31.30 27.74 9.24
C HIS A 824 -31.66 29.20 9.57
N GLU A 825 -30.76 29.90 10.27
CA GLU A 825 -30.96 31.26 10.80
C GLU A 825 -31.61 32.24 9.81
N ALA A 826 -31.09 32.31 8.58
CA ALA A 826 -31.59 33.25 7.57
C ALA A 826 -33.06 32.95 7.16
N VAL A 827 -33.42 31.67 7.03
CA VAL A 827 -34.80 31.24 6.76
C VAL A 827 -35.70 31.52 7.96
N VAL A 828 -35.25 31.21 9.19
CA VAL A 828 -36.03 31.50 10.41
C VAL A 828 -36.29 33.01 10.51
N LYS A 829 -35.29 33.85 10.21
CA LYS A 829 -35.45 35.30 10.18
C LYS A 829 -36.44 35.77 9.11
N LEU A 830 -36.29 35.30 7.87
CA LEU A 830 -37.18 35.64 6.75
C LEU A 830 -38.66 35.27 7.04
N LEU A 831 -38.89 34.13 7.70
CA LEU A 831 -40.21 33.73 8.17
C LEU A 831 -40.72 34.64 9.30
N LEU A 832 -39.90 35.00 10.30
CA LEU A 832 -40.31 35.88 11.41
C LEU A 832 -40.55 37.34 11.00
N ASP A 833 -39.84 37.82 9.98
CA ASP A 833 -40.05 39.13 9.35
C ASP A 833 -41.35 39.14 8.48
N THR A 834 -41.86 37.97 8.09
CA THR A 834 -43.10 37.83 7.31
C THR A 834 -44.32 37.97 8.22
N SER A 835 -45.04 39.10 8.12
CA SER A 835 -46.12 39.51 9.05
C SER A 835 -47.32 38.57 9.20
N LYS A 836 -47.44 37.52 8.38
CA LYS A 836 -48.47 36.47 8.50
C LYS A 836 -48.07 35.32 9.43
N VAL A 837 -46.78 35.11 9.66
CA VAL A 837 -46.24 33.94 10.36
C VAL A 837 -46.41 34.08 11.87
N ASN A 838 -46.99 33.05 12.48
CA ASN A 838 -46.97 32.83 13.91
C ASN A 838 -45.55 32.45 14.35
N ALA A 839 -45.00 33.17 15.32
CA ALA A 839 -43.69 32.87 15.88
C ALA A 839 -43.72 31.68 16.86
N ASP A 840 -44.88 31.35 17.44
CA ASP A 840 -45.04 30.32 18.46
C ASP A 840 -46.18 29.30 18.16
N PRO A 841 -46.22 28.68 16.95
CA PRO A 841 -47.12 27.57 16.68
C PRO A 841 -46.62 26.32 17.41
N LYS A 842 -47.55 25.54 17.97
CA LYS A 842 -47.26 24.23 18.57
C LYS A 842 -47.53 23.09 17.60
N ASP A 843 -46.62 22.11 17.54
CA ASP A 843 -46.81 20.85 16.82
C ASP A 843 -47.81 19.92 17.55
N ILE A 844 -48.05 18.70 17.03
CA ILE A 844 -48.99 17.77 17.70
C ILE A 844 -48.56 17.47 19.14
N ASP A 845 -47.26 17.38 19.41
CA ASP A 845 -46.71 17.06 20.72
C ASP A 845 -46.49 18.29 21.60
N GLY A 846 -47.03 19.45 21.21
CA GLY A 846 -46.96 20.69 21.99
C GLY A 846 -45.61 21.42 21.91
N ARG A 847 -44.65 20.90 21.12
CA ARG A 847 -43.35 21.53 20.90
C ARG A 847 -43.49 22.74 20.00
N THR A 848 -42.59 23.70 20.14
CA THR A 848 -42.54 24.94 19.37
C THR A 848 -41.29 24.98 18.50
N ALA A 849 -41.17 25.96 17.59
CA ALA A 849 -39.94 26.16 16.82
C ALA A 849 -38.71 26.45 17.72
N LEU A 850 -38.91 27.11 18.87
CA LEU A 850 -37.86 27.26 19.87
C LEU A 850 -37.47 25.92 20.50
N TYR A 851 -38.44 25.08 20.85
CA TYR A 851 -38.17 23.74 21.40
C TYR A 851 -37.29 22.90 20.44
N THR A 852 -37.60 22.88 19.15
CA THR A 852 -36.83 22.09 18.17
C THR A 852 -35.44 22.67 17.89
N ALA A 853 -35.28 24.00 17.86
CA ALA A 853 -33.96 24.62 17.80
C ALA A 853 -33.11 24.33 19.03
N VAL A 854 -33.73 24.33 20.21
CA VAL A 854 -33.07 24.06 21.50
C VAL A 854 -32.65 22.60 21.63
N GLU A 855 -33.52 21.66 21.25
CA GLU A 855 -33.23 20.22 21.19
C GLU A 855 -31.98 19.92 20.36
N ASN A 856 -31.85 20.57 19.20
CA ASN A 856 -30.77 20.34 18.24
C ASN A 856 -29.56 21.29 18.45
N GLY A 857 -29.61 22.19 19.44
CA GLY A 857 -28.47 22.99 19.91
C GLY A 857 -28.16 24.26 19.11
N HIS A 858 -29.10 24.74 18.28
CA HIS A 858 -28.86 25.81 17.31
C HIS A 858 -28.86 27.22 17.96
N GLU A 859 -27.78 27.55 18.67
CA GLU A 859 -27.60 28.79 19.45
C GLU A 859 -28.09 30.07 18.75
N ALA A 860 -27.71 30.30 17.48
CA ALA A 860 -28.08 31.50 16.75
C ALA A 860 -29.60 31.60 16.48
N VAL A 861 -30.24 30.49 16.11
CA VAL A 861 -31.70 30.38 15.94
C VAL A 861 -32.42 30.55 17.27
N VAL A 862 -31.93 29.93 18.34
CA VAL A 862 -32.48 30.07 19.69
C VAL A 862 -32.46 31.54 20.11
N LYS A 863 -31.33 32.23 19.93
CA LYS A 863 -31.19 33.65 20.21
C LYS A 863 -32.16 34.48 19.38
N LEU A 864 -32.20 34.27 18.06
CA LEU A 864 -33.07 35.00 17.14
C LEU A 864 -34.56 34.88 17.53
N LEU A 865 -35.02 33.67 17.89
CA LEU A 865 -36.39 33.42 18.34
C LEU A 865 -36.70 34.14 19.67
N LEU A 866 -35.79 34.09 20.65
CA LEU A 866 -35.94 34.78 21.93
C LEU A 866 -35.93 36.31 21.77
N ASP A 867 -35.04 36.85 20.93
CA ASP A 867 -34.90 38.29 20.65
C ASP A 867 -36.17 38.89 20.00
N THR A 868 -37.08 38.08 19.42
CA THR A 868 -38.39 38.58 18.94
C THR A 868 -39.30 39.10 20.04
N GLY A 869 -39.14 38.61 21.28
CA GLY A 869 -40.08 38.84 22.39
C GLY A 869 -41.49 38.26 22.20
N LYS A 870 -41.77 37.54 21.10
CA LYS A 870 -43.09 36.97 20.75
C LYS A 870 -43.28 35.51 21.15
N VAL A 871 -42.20 34.80 21.42
CA VAL A 871 -42.17 33.34 21.65
C VAL A 871 -42.14 33.04 23.16
N ASP A 872 -42.93 32.06 23.61
CA ASP A 872 -42.82 31.52 24.97
C ASP A 872 -41.54 30.69 25.11
N ALA A 873 -40.77 30.97 26.17
CA ALA A 873 -39.50 30.31 26.45
C ALA A 873 -39.64 29.10 27.40
N ASP A 874 -40.78 28.96 28.08
CA ASP A 874 -41.05 27.85 29.01
C ASP A 874 -42.29 26.96 28.66
N PRO A 875 -42.69 26.80 27.39
CA PRO A 875 -43.81 25.94 27.05
C PRO A 875 -43.43 24.47 27.26
N LYS A 876 -44.27 23.75 28.00
CA LYS A 876 -44.15 22.29 28.13
C LYS A 876 -44.70 21.57 26.91
N ASP A 877 -43.98 20.54 26.48
CA ASP A 877 -44.43 19.54 25.52
C ASP A 877 -45.46 18.56 26.14
N ARG A 878 -45.91 17.57 25.37
CA ARG A 878 -46.76 16.47 25.84
C ARG A 878 -46.15 15.61 26.95
N SER A 879 -44.83 15.54 27.11
CA SER A 879 -44.18 14.80 28.20
C SER A 879 -43.84 15.66 29.44
N GLY A 880 -44.25 16.94 29.44
CA GLY A 880 -44.04 17.89 30.53
C GLY A 880 -42.64 18.54 30.55
N GLN A 881 -41.84 18.29 29.51
CA GLN A 881 -40.47 18.77 29.30
C GLN A 881 -40.48 20.17 28.69
N THR A 882 -39.52 21.00 29.08
CA THR A 882 -39.37 22.38 28.60
C THR A 882 -38.14 22.49 27.69
N ALA A 883 -37.97 23.64 27.03
CA ALA A 883 -36.78 23.91 26.23
C ALA A 883 -35.48 23.74 27.07
N LEU A 884 -35.43 24.32 28.28
CA LEU A 884 -34.26 24.20 29.16
C LEU A 884 -33.94 22.76 29.55
N TYR A 885 -34.96 21.93 29.74
CA TYR A 885 -34.80 20.50 30.02
C TYR A 885 -34.11 19.78 28.85
N MET A 886 -34.53 20.02 27.60
CA MET A 886 -33.90 19.42 26.41
C MET A 886 -32.48 19.94 26.18
N ALA A 887 -32.26 21.24 26.37
CA ALA A 887 -30.92 21.83 26.32
C ALA A 887 -29.96 21.16 27.31
N ALA A 888 -30.47 20.82 28.51
CA ALA A 888 -29.70 20.17 29.56
C ALA A 888 -29.54 18.65 29.36
N GLU A 889 -30.53 17.96 28.78
CA GLU A 889 -30.41 16.55 28.39
C GLU A 889 -29.38 16.33 27.28
N ASN A 890 -29.30 17.24 26.30
CA ASN A 890 -28.35 17.12 25.17
C ASN A 890 -27.01 17.83 25.41
N GLY A 891 -26.82 18.49 26.56
CA GLY A 891 -25.54 19.09 26.96
C GLY A 891 -25.23 20.47 26.34
N HIS A 892 -26.22 21.12 25.73
CA HIS A 892 -26.07 22.36 24.93
C HIS A 892 -25.85 23.61 25.80
N LYS A 893 -24.67 23.71 26.43
CA LYS A 893 -24.30 24.76 27.41
C LYS A 893 -24.64 26.19 26.98
N ALA A 894 -24.36 26.56 25.73
CA ALA A 894 -24.61 27.93 25.26
C ALA A 894 -26.12 28.22 25.15
N VAL A 895 -26.91 27.26 24.67
CA VAL A 895 -28.38 27.32 24.65
C VAL A 895 -28.98 27.35 26.06
N VAL A 896 -28.47 26.54 26.98
CA VAL A 896 -28.82 26.61 28.42
C VAL A 896 -28.57 28.02 28.95
N LYS A 897 -27.43 28.65 28.61
CA LYS A 897 -27.13 30.03 29.02
C LYS A 897 -28.13 31.03 28.43
N LEU A 898 -28.40 30.99 27.12
CA LEU A 898 -29.36 31.90 26.47
C LEU A 898 -30.75 31.84 27.11
N LEU A 899 -31.25 30.64 27.41
CA LEU A 899 -32.56 30.45 28.05
C LEU A 899 -32.59 31.04 29.46
N LEU A 900 -31.53 30.84 30.26
CA LEU A 900 -31.41 31.39 31.62
C LEU A 900 -31.21 32.92 31.62
N ASP A 901 -30.45 33.45 30.67
CA ASP A 901 -30.19 34.90 30.50
C ASP A 901 -31.49 35.68 30.18
N THR A 902 -32.57 35.03 29.70
CA THR A 902 -33.90 35.67 29.56
C THR A 902 -34.49 36.14 30.88
N GLY A 903 -34.08 35.52 32.01
CA GLY A 903 -34.66 35.73 33.34
C GLY A 903 -36.09 35.22 33.53
N LYS A 904 -36.74 34.64 32.51
CA LYS A 904 -38.16 34.25 32.51
C LYS A 904 -38.42 32.75 32.70
N VAL A 905 -37.46 31.91 32.30
CA VAL A 905 -37.58 30.44 32.30
C VAL A 905 -37.43 29.86 33.72
N ASP A 906 -38.31 28.94 34.12
CA ASP A 906 -38.15 28.15 35.34
C ASP A 906 -36.97 27.17 35.17
N ALA A 907 -36.14 27.06 36.21
CA ALA A 907 -34.96 26.21 36.20
C ALA A 907 -35.23 24.78 36.71
N ASP A 908 -36.31 24.60 37.48
CA ASP A 908 -36.72 23.32 38.08
C ASP A 908 -38.05 22.69 37.59
N PRO A 909 -38.57 22.99 36.37
CA PRO A 909 -39.81 22.39 35.91
C PRO A 909 -39.62 20.89 35.70
N LYS A 910 -40.40 20.09 36.44
CA LYS A 910 -40.37 18.63 36.32
C LYS A 910 -41.11 18.12 35.08
N ASP A 911 -40.51 17.17 34.38
CA ASP A 911 -41.19 16.34 33.38
C ASP A 911 -42.20 15.38 34.03
N TRP A 912 -42.90 14.60 33.22
CA TRP A 912 -43.80 13.56 33.72
C TRP A 912 -43.08 12.48 34.54
N ALA A 913 -41.80 12.16 34.33
CA ALA A 913 -41.06 11.26 35.22
C ALA A 913 -40.64 11.90 36.57
N GLY A 914 -40.94 13.19 36.79
CA GLY A 914 -40.55 13.96 37.97
C GLY A 914 -39.14 14.54 37.90
N GLN A 915 -38.51 14.56 36.73
CA GLN A 915 -37.09 14.87 36.51
C GLN A 915 -36.93 16.31 36.03
N THR A 916 -35.85 16.97 36.46
CA THR A 916 -35.51 18.36 36.08
C THR A 916 -34.38 18.41 35.03
N ALA A 917 -34.12 19.60 34.50
CA ALA A 917 -32.98 19.89 33.63
C ALA A 917 -31.65 19.42 34.28
N LEU A 918 -31.42 19.74 35.56
CA LEU A 918 -30.23 19.30 36.29
C LEU A 918 -30.14 17.77 36.37
N TYR A 919 -31.25 17.07 36.64
CA TYR A 919 -31.27 15.60 36.71
C TYR A 919 -30.85 14.97 35.38
N ARG A 920 -31.32 15.49 34.23
CA ARG A 920 -30.94 14.97 32.90
C ARG A 920 -29.49 15.28 32.56
N ALA A 921 -29.02 16.50 32.80
CA ALA A 921 -27.61 16.86 32.64
C ALA A 921 -26.68 15.99 33.51
N ALA A 922 -27.08 15.72 34.76
CA ALA A 922 -26.33 14.88 35.68
C ALA A 922 -26.33 13.39 35.28
N ARG A 923 -27.47 12.88 34.78
CA ARG A 923 -27.60 11.51 34.24
C ARG A 923 -26.72 11.27 33.01
N ASN A 924 -26.55 12.28 32.16
CA ASN A 924 -25.79 12.16 30.91
C ASN A 924 -24.32 12.63 31.05
N GLY A 925 -23.90 13.09 32.22
CA GLY A 925 -22.52 13.47 32.51
C GLY A 925 -22.10 14.86 32.01
N HIS A 926 -23.06 15.75 31.72
CA HIS A 926 -22.82 17.07 31.13
C HIS A 926 -22.32 18.10 32.16
N GLU A 927 -21.10 17.88 32.67
CA GLU A 927 -20.40 18.70 33.68
C GLU A 927 -20.59 20.21 33.49
N ALA A 928 -20.32 20.72 32.29
CA ALA A 928 -20.35 22.15 32.02
C ALA A 928 -21.76 22.77 31.99
N VAL A 929 -22.81 21.93 31.86
CA VAL A 929 -24.22 22.32 32.04
C VAL A 929 -24.62 22.22 33.51
N VAL A 930 -24.25 21.12 34.19
CA VAL A 930 -24.48 20.94 35.64
C VAL A 930 -23.91 22.13 36.41
N LYS A 931 -22.67 22.51 36.12
CA LYS A 931 -22.05 23.70 36.69
C LYS A 931 -22.85 24.97 36.41
N LEU A 932 -23.22 25.22 35.15
CA LEU A 932 -23.94 26.44 34.76
C LEU A 932 -25.32 26.55 35.44
N LEU A 933 -26.03 25.43 35.62
CA LEU A 933 -27.31 25.38 36.34
C LEU A 933 -27.11 25.70 37.84
N LEU A 934 -26.10 25.12 38.48
CA LEU A 934 -25.76 25.37 39.89
C LEU A 934 -25.27 26.80 40.13
N ASP A 935 -24.45 27.34 39.22
CA ASP A 935 -23.92 28.71 39.26
C ASP A 935 -25.04 29.78 39.22
N THR A 936 -26.27 29.45 38.81
CA THR A 936 -27.43 30.37 38.90
C THR A 936 -27.87 30.66 40.34
N GLY A 937 -27.57 29.77 41.29
CA GLY A 937 -28.07 29.81 42.66
C GLY A 937 -29.59 29.62 42.82
N LYS A 938 -30.33 29.35 41.74
CA LYS A 938 -31.80 29.17 41.74
C LYS A 938 -32.27 27.71 41.77
N VAL A 939 -31.42 26.79 41.32
CA VAL A 939 -31.74 25.36 41.12
C VAL A 939 -31.67 24.56 42.42
N ASP A 940 -32.71 23.80 42.74
CA ASP A 940 -32.72 22.81 43.82
C ASP A 940 -32.15 21.46 43.31
N ALA A 941 -30.93 21.17 43.74
CA ALA A 941 -30.19 19.98 43.34
C ALA A 941 -30.66 18.67 43.99
N ASP A 942 -31.47 18.74 45.05
CA ASP A 942 -32.04 17.59 45.75
C ASP A 942 -33.44 17.20 45.25
N LEU A 943 -33.92 17.82 44.17
CA LEU A 943 -35.19 17.45 43.55
C LEU A 943 -35.21 16.00 43.07
N LYS A 944 -36.09 15.22 43.71
CA LYS A 944 -36.26 13.78 43.47
C LYS A 944 -37.26 13.51 42.34
N ASP A 945 -36.94 12.53 41.50
CA ASP A 945 -37.86 11.96 40.52
C ASP A 945 -38.92 11.04 41.16
N TRP A 946 -39.85 10.50 40.36
CA TRP A 946 -40.91 9.60 40.86
C TRP A 946 -40.40 8.30 41.52
N GLN A 947 -39.11 7.96 41.41
CA GLN A 947 -38.49 6.83 42.10
C GLN A 947 -37.67 7.27 43.33
N GLY A 948 -37.71 8.56 43.71
CA GLY A 948 -36.95 9.11 44.83
C GLY A 948 -35.50 9.47 44.50
N ARG A 949 -35.12 9.50 43.22
CA ARG A 949 -33.71 9.65 42.78
C ARG A 949 -33.35 11.13 42.54
N THR A 950 -32.22 11.58 43.08
CA THR A 950 -31.66 12.93 42.85
C THR A 950 -30.68 12.96 41.67
N GLY A 951 -30.24 14.15 41.28
CA GLY A 951 -29.13 14.33 40.31
C GLY A 951 -27.84 13.62 40.74
N LEU A 952 -27.51 13.64 42.04
CA LEU A 952 -26.35 12.94 42.58
C LEU A 952 -26.46 11.42 42.44
N TYR A 953 -27.62 10.85 42.82
CA TYR A 953 -27.88 9.41 42.68
C TYR A 953 -27.66 8.93 41.23
N ILE A 954 -28.17 9.69 40.26
CA ILE A 954 -28.16 9.26 38.86
C ILE A 954 -26.79 9.45 38.19
N ALA A 955 -26.05 10.50 38.54
CA ALA A 955 -24.66 10.70 38.13
C ALA A 955 -23.75 9.61 38.72
N ALA A 956 -23.91 9.29 40.00
CA ALA A 956 -23.13 8.28 40.70
C ALA A 956 -23.35 6.87 40.14
N ARG A 957 -24.61 6.52 39.85
CA ARG A 957 -24.99 5.26 39.19
C ARG A 957 -24.35 5.10 37.79
N ASN A 958 -24.15 6.19 37.08
CA ASN A 958 -23.61 6.18 35.71
C ASN A 958 -22.09 6.45 35.65
N GLY A 959 -21.43 6.66 36.80
CA GLY A 959 -19.97 6.81 36.89
C GLY A 959 -19.43 8.22 36.58
N HIS A 960 -20.28 9.25 36.55
CA HIS A 960 -19.89 10.60 36.16
C HIS A 960 -19.18 11.37 37.29
N GLU A 961 -17.92 11.02 37.54
CA GLU A 961 -17.06 11.56 38.63
C GLU A 961 -17.09 13.09 38.75
N ALA A 962 -16.84 13.82 37.66
CA ALA A 962 -16.79 15.29 37.69
C ALA A 962 -18.14 15.93 38.05
N VAL A 963 -19.26 15.33 37.61
CA VAL A 963 -20.62 15.75 37.98
C VAL A 963 -20.92 15.45 39.45
N VAL A 964 -20.55 14.26 39.93
CA VAL A 964 -20.68 13.88 41.35
C VAL A 964 -19.91 14.87 42.21
N LYS A 965 -18.67 15.20 41.82
CA LYS A 965 -17.85 16.20 42.52
C LYS A 965 -18.52 17.57 42.52
N LEU A 966 -18.94 18.11 41.38
CA LEU A 966 -19.60 19.42 41.30
C LEU A 966 -20.84 19.53 42.19
N LEU A 967 -21.64 18.46 42.30
CA LEU A 967 -22.83 18.43 43.15
C LEU A 967 -22.46 18.46 44.63
N LEU A 968 -21.43 17.70 45.05
CA LEU A 968 -20.93 17.69 46.42
C LEU A 968 -20.22 19.01 46.79
N ASP A 969 -19.44 19.59 45.88
CA ASP A 969 -18.72 20.87 46.05
C ASP A 969 -19.68 22.06 46.32
N THR A 970 -20.99 21.91 46.09
CA THR A 970 -22.01 22.91 46.49
C THR A 970 -22.15 23.07 48.01
N GLY A 971 -21.80 22.04 48.79
CA GLY A 971 -22.02 21.97 50.24
C GLY A 971 -23.50 21.95 50.67
N LYS A 972 -24.45 21.78 49.74
CA LYS A 972 -25.90 21.82 50.00
C LYS A 972 -26.66 20.53 49.71
N VAL A 973 -26.14 19.72 48.78
CA VAL A 973 -26.76 18.47 48.30
C VAL A 973 -26.74 17.38 49.37
N ASP A 974 -27.87 16.68 49.54
CA ASP A 974 -27.97 15.43 50.29
C ASP A 974 -27.10 14.35 49.63
N ALA A 975 -26.11 13.84 50.36
CA ALA A 975 -25.19 12.80 49.88
C ALA A 975 -25.76 11.37 50.01
N ASP A 976 -26.73 11.16 50.91
CA ASP A 976 -27.33 9.86 51.22
C ASP A 976 -28.85 9.72 50.87
N PRO A 977 -29.41 10.40 49.84
CA PRO A 977 -30.82 10.28 49.51
C PRO A 977 -31.11 8.86 49.02
N LYS A 978 -32.06 8.21 49.71
CA LYS A 978 -32.51 6.87 49.38
C LYS A 978 -33.62 6.92 48.35
N ASP A 979 -33.48 6.11 47.31
CA ASP A 979 -34.57 5.83 46.38
C ASP A 979 -35.67 4.97 47.04
N TRP A 980 -36.79 4.77 46.35
CA TRP A 980 -37.93 3.98 46.84
C TRP A 980 -37.61 2.52 47.23
N ALA A 981 -36.46 1.99 46.82
CA ALA A 981 -35.95 0.67 47.19
C ALA A 981 -34.86 0.73 48.28
N GLY A 982 -34.66 1.88 48.93
CA GLY A 982 -33.71 2.10 50.01
C GLY A 982 -32.26 2.34 49.58
N ARG A 983 -31.98 2.49 48.28
CA ARG A 983 -30.62 2.56 47.72
C ARG A 983 -30.10 3.98 47.69
N THR A 984 -28.84 4.19 48.08
CA THR A 984 -28.14 5.48 48.01
C THR A 984 -27.27 5.60 46.74
N ALA A 985 -26.76 6.81 46.48
CA ALA A 985 -25.79 7.07 45.41
C ALA A 985 -24.55 6.16 45.52
N LEU A 986 -23.98 6.05 46.72
CA LEU A 986 -22.82 5.20 47.02
C LEU A 986 -23.07 3.72 46.73
N TYR A 987 -24.23 3.19 47.12
CA TYR A 987 -24.61 1.79 46.81
C TYR A 987 -24.63 1.54 45.30
N MET A 988 -25.18 2.47 44.51
CA MET A 988 -25.29 2.30 43.06
C MET A 988 -23.93 2.44 42.35
N ALA A 989 -23.06 3.34 42.81
CA ALA A 989 -21.69 3.45 42.33
C ALA A 989 -20.88 2.18 42.62
N ALA A 990 -21.00 1.64 43.83
CA ALA A 990 -20.35 0.38 44.22
C ALA A 990 -20.84 -0.82 43.40
N ARG A 991 -22.16 -0.96 43.25
CA ARG A 991 -22.79 -2.06 42.50
C ARG A 991 -22.44 -2.03 41.00
N ASN A 992 -22.13 -0.87 40.44
CA ASN A 992 -21.76 -0.68 39.04
C ASN A 992 -20.23 -0.56 38.83
N GLY A 993 -19.41 -0.65 39.87
CA GLY A 993 -17.93 -0.70 39.78
C GLY A 993 -17.23 0.67 39.59
N HIS A 994 -17.88 1.79 39.91
CA HIS A 994 -17.35 3.13 39.65
C HIS A 994 -16.40 3.63 40.74
N GLU A 995 -15.20 3.05 40.85
CA GLU A 995 -14.24 3.30 41.94
C GLU A 995 -13.98 4.76 42.31
N ALA A 996 -13.84 5.65 41.33
CA ALA A 996 -13.55 7.07 41.60
C ALA A 996 -14.75 7.77 42.25
N VAL A 997 -15.97 7.47 41.79
CA VAL A 997 -17.23 7.92 42.41
C VAL A 997 -17.38 7.35 43.83
N ILE A 998 -17.00 6.08 44.05
CA ILE A 998 -16.99 5.48 45.41
C ILE A 998 -16.06 6.27 46.34
N LYS A 999 -14.87 6.67 45.86
CA LYS A 999 -13.91 7.48 46.63
C LYS A 999 -14.45 8.88 46.96
N LEU A 1000 -15.24 9.50 46.08
CA LEU A 1000 -15.90 10.80 46.33
C LEU A 1000 -17.10 10.70 47.29
N LEU A 1001 -17.85 9.60 47.26
CA LEU A 1001 -19.06 9.39 48.09
C LEU A 1001 -18.79 8.64 49.40
N SER A 1002 -17.56 8.17 49.63
CA SER A 1002 -17.18 7.59 50.92
C SER A 1002 -16.94 8.73 51.92
N PRO A 1003 -17.43 8.61 53.18
CA PRO A 1003 -17.11 9.60 54.20
C PRO A 1003 -15.60 9.65 54.44
N ALA A 1004 -15.06 10.87 54.55
CA ALA A 1004 -13.65 11.07 54.87
C ALA A 1004 -13.32 10.49 56.26
N SER A 1005 -12.29 9.64 56.31
CA SER A 1005 -11.84 8.87 57.48
C SER A 1005 -10.86 9.63 58.37
#